data_AF-A0A8H7ZG71-F1
#
_entry.id   AF-A0A8H7ZG71-F1
#
_cell.length_a   1.000
_cell.length_b   1.000
_cell.length_c   1.000
_cell.angle_alpha   90.00
_cell.angle_beta   90.00
_cell.angle_gamma   90.00
#
_symmetry.space_group_name_H-M   'P 1'
#
loop_
_entity.id
_entity.type
_entity.pdbx_description
1 polymer ?
#
loop_
_entity_poly.entity_id
_entity_poly.type
_entity_poly.pdbx_seq_one_letter_code
_entity_poly.pdbx_strand_id
1 'polypeptide(L)'
;MSLFLPEFYREIQAKFLDSVIPELKDESININNYESIDDLLSFFELPSDSPLVPSQDVLHLLLTISSRSSSINWSVDLSKSKIGLMETQEQLLASKHTNELLHKSSPTDRCIMILQKYTDAVYNGNEEVYKALQETISQLVTREGARQRSITSISRPGSSPAPKIKEERRFRKRRHNETKESQGSDDTVIIISDSEDDYNDPEYKLSFESHEGSQSTSRDSGQSHGQQLEPSVGIRVFDEPLLRDQFRINEGKFCMWDLINWTFYCSGLSTFRHPRKDSNCHAIYQAHSHTLSFIFDVIEYNLVNTLKDLFDDQDPYVKLFTTSSSQKRFASLQVEDNSNILLTRLLRSIGYLQNQWYDRVVEFVFNGLEKVHGFPKSCYQHETILVRSELKKKGSPSKGEFSYDSDNMESMSLRFKICSLIYYWCMVFDKRIYSGKSFSRSSSTYLNSFEFIKLIWSKLKFIDYRYLVEFYYSSWSKSTIPTKYKQLFLMNLGSWMLKKLTGVSETKFELGDFLSLGEGKYQVYNLDLIVSWIVNRDNYTSITEDETLKTFEEFYQSWMKLNFLFEWMLTLTLGELQDIGNNVYKDPIIYDKLKTADKTRDEAFQEFLISSSLPLEDSKFQFQLSNEFVDNVKNYKMTWEPFTSILSNYT
;
A
#
# COMPACT_ATOMS: atom_id res chain seq x y z
N MET A 1 -53.55 -4.75 15.87
CA MET A 1 -53.25 -4.29 14.50
C MET A 1 -51.78 -3.87 14.43
N SER A 2 -50.87 -4.82 14.24
CA SER A 2 -49.44 -4.55 13.99
C SER A 2 -49.03 -5.36 12.76
N LEU A 3 -49.16 -4.76 11.58
CA LEU A 3 -48.88 -5.39 10.30
C LEU A 3 -48.14 -4.41 9.37
N PHE A 4 -47.05 -3.81 9.86
CA PHE A 4 -45.99 -3.31 8.99
C PHE A 4 -44.73 -4.06 9.39
N LEU A 5 -44.27 -4.98 8.53
CA LEU A 5 -43.03 -5.71 8.73
C LEU A 5 -41.88 -4.70 8.85
N PRO A 6 -40.95 -4.86 9.81
CA PRO A 6 -39.73 -4.04 9.89
C PRO A 6 -38.97 -3.95 8.57
N GLU A 7 -39.04 -5.00 7.74
CA GLU A 7 -38.46 -5.07 6.39
C GLU A 7 -39.06 -4.04 5.42
N PHE A 8 -40.38 -3.86 5.43
CA PHE A 8 -41.06 -2.86 4.57
C PHE A 8 -40.73 -1.43 4.99
N TYR A 9 -40.58 -1.20 6.30
CA TYR A 9 -40.17 0.10 6.83
C TYR A 9 -38.71 0.41 6.46
N ARG A 10 -37.81 -0.58 6.53
CA ARG A 10 -36.42 -0.44 6.10
C ARG A 10 -36.29 -0.20 4.60
N GLU A 11 -37.07 -0.87 3.77
CA GLU A 11 -37.09 -0.66 2.32
C GLU A 11 -37.55 0.77 1.97
N ILE A 12 -38.56 1.29 2.67
CA ILE A 12 -39.01 2.68 2.52
C ILE A 12 -37.93 3.66 2.99
N GLN A 13 -37.22 3.36 4.07
CA GLN A 13 -36.13 4.21 4.57
C GLN A 13 -34.91 4.25 3.64
N ALA A 14 -34.55 3.12 3.03
CA ALA A 14 -33.50 3.06 2.00
C ALA A 14 -33.90 3.85 0.75
N LYS A 15 -35.14 3.70 0.28
CA LYS A 15 -35.69 4.49 -0.83
C LYS A 15 -35.80 5.98 -0.51
N PHE A 16 -36.07 6.30 0.75
CA PHE A 16 -36.10 7.68 1.24
C PHE A 16 -34.69 8.28 1.26
N LEU A 17 -33.69 7.54 1.75
CA LEU A 17 -32.27 7.92 1.71
C LEU A 17 -31.82 8.28 0.29
N ASP A 18 -32.11 7.44 -0.69
CA ASP A 18 -31.80 7.70 -2.09
C ASP A 18 -32.62 8.87 -2.68
N SER A 19 -33.70 9.29 -2.01
CA SER A 19 -34.51 10.45 -2.39
C SER A 19 -34.11 11.75 -1.69
N VAL A 20 -33.21 11.73 -0.69
CA VAL A 20 -32.67 12.93 -0.02
C VAL A 20 -31.83 13.76 -0.99
N ILE A 21 -31.22 13.11 -1.98
CA ILE A 21 -30.61 13.76 -3.15
C ILE A 21 -31.42 13.33 -4.38
N PRO A 22 -32.55 14.01 -4.69
CA PRO A 22 -33.43 13.69 -5.83
C PRO A 22 -32.67 13.50 -7.16
N GLU A 23 -31.57 14.23 -7.28
CA GLU A 23 -30.64 14.30 -8.41
C GLU A 23 -29.89 12.99 -8.69
N LEU A 24 -29.75 12.08 -7.71
CA LEU A 24 -29.02 10.81 -7.90
C LEU A 24 -29.69 9.87 -8.92
N LYS A 25 -30.92 10.17 -9.36
CA LYS A 25 -31.65 9.41 -10.37
C LYS A 25 -31.28 9.76 -11.81
N ASP A 26 -30.53 10.84 -12.02
CA ASP A 26 -30.09 11.27 -13.35
C ASP A 26 -28.71 10.70 -13.69
N GLU A 27 -28.53 10.21 -14.93
CA GLU A 27 -27.27 9.60 -15.39
C GLU A 27 -26.08 10.59 -15.49
N SER A 28 -26.37 11.89 -15.42
CA SER A 28 -25.39 12.97 -15.48
C SER A 28 -25.84 14.14 -14.60
N ILE A 29 -25.32 14.23 -13.38
CA ILE A 29 -25.65 15.31 -12.46
C ILE A 29 -24.44 15.81 -11.69
N ASN A 30 -24.47 17.08 -11.30
CA ASN A 30 -23.46 17.70 -10.45
C ASN A 30 -24.11 18.12 -9.12
N ILE A 31 -23.78 17.40 -8.05
CA ILE A 31 -24.26 17.65 -6.70
C ILE A 31 -23.43 18.79 -6.12
N ASN A 32 -23.96 20.00 -6.24
CA ASN A 32 -23.35 21.23 -5.72
C ASN A 32 -24.06 21.75 -4.46
N ASN A 33 -25.17 21.12 -4.05
CA ASN A 33 -25.93 21.55 -2.88
C ASN A 33 -25.36 20.94 -1.59
N TYR A 34 -24.71 21.78 -0.79
CA TYR A 34 -24.20 21.37 0.52
C TYR A 34 -25.33 20.99 1.50
N GLU A 35 -26.50 21.65 1.44
CA GLU A 35 -27.62 21.36 2.34
C GLU A 35 -28.13 19.92 2.16
N SER A 36 -28.28 19.46 0.92
CA SER A 36 -28.67 18.07 0.63
C SER A 36 -27.67 17.04 1.13
N ILE A 37 -26.36 17.37 1.12
CA ILE A 37 -25.31 16.53 1.70
C ILE A 37 -25.41 16.56 3.23
N ASP A 38 -25.57 17.74 3.85
CA ASP A 38 -25.72 17.87 5.31
C ASP A 38 -26.95 17.10 5.83
N ASP A 39 -28.07 17.17 5.11
CA ASP A 39 -29.31 16.44 5.43
C ASP A 39 -29.11 14.93 5.34
N LEU A 40 -28.46 14.45 4.26
CA LEU A 40 -28.12 13.05 4.09
C LEU A 40 -27.23 12.53 5.23
N LEU A 41 -26.16 13.26 5.56
CA LEU A 41 -25.24 12.88 6.65
C LEU A 41 -25.96 12.90 8.01
N SER A 42 -26.75 13.93 8.27
CA SER A 42 -27.53 14.06 9.52
C SER A 42 -28.49 12.90 9.69
N PHE A 43 -29.05 12.38 8.60
CA PHE A 43 -29.92 11.20 8.64
C PHE A 43 -29.15 9.90 8.97
N PHE A 44 -27.94 9.71 8.45
CA PHE A 44 -27.09 8.55 8.82
C PHE A 44 -26.59 8.59 10.26
N GLU A 45 -26.44 9.78 10.82
CA GLU A 45 -26.00 10.04 12.20
C GLU A 45 -27.10 9.77 13.24
N LEU A 46 -28.37 9.66 12.81
CA LEU A 46 -29.45 9.35 13.73
C LEU A 46 -29.17 8.00 14.45
N PRO A 47 -29.44 7.94 15.77
CA PRO A 47 -29.29 6.71 16.52
C PRO A 47 -30.31 5.68 16.01
N SER A 48 -29.80 4.52 15.61
CA SER A 48 -30.60 3.39 15.15
C SER A 48 -29.94 2.10 15.61
N ASP A 49 -30.74 1.15 16.10
CA ASP A 49 -30.29 -0.17 16.57
C ASP A 49 -29.64 -1.00 15.44
N SER A 50 -30.01 -0.70 14.19
CA SER A 50 -29.40 -1.26 12.98
C SER A 50 -29.13 -0.14 11.97
N PRO A 51 -27.93 -0.03 11.39
CA PRO A 51 -27.68 0.96 10.35
C PRO A 51 -28.56 0.69 9.14
N LEU A 52 -29.07 1.76 8.53
CA LEU A 52 -29.82 1.68 7.28
C LEU A 52 -28.85 1.36 6.15
N VAL A 53 -29.21 0.45 5.24
CA VAL A 53 -28.34 0.11 4.11
C VAL A 53 -28.70 1.00 2.93
N PRO A 54 -27.82 1.93 2.51
CA PRO A 54 -28.11 2.82 1.41
C PRO A 54 -27.73 2.19 0.06
N SER A 55 -28.12 2.84 -1.04
CA SER A 55 -27.69 2.41 -2.38
C SER A 55 -26.16 2.48 -2.55
N GLN A 56 -25.68 1.77 -3.57
CA GLN A 56 -24.27 1.84 -3.98
C GLN A 56 -23.86 3.28 -4.36
N ASP A 57 -24.75 4.06 -4.98
CA ASP A 57 -24.48 5.46 -5.35
C ASP A 57 -24.17 6.31 -4.11
N VAL A 58 -24.96 6.14 -3.05
CA VAL A 58 -24.74 6.83 -1.77
C VAL A 58 -23.45 6.35 -1.09
N LEU A 59 -23.15 5.04 -1.11
CA LEU A 59 -21.87 4.55 -0.56
C LEU A 59 -20.67 5.12 -1.33
N HIS A 60 -20.76 5.20 -2.66
CA HIS A 60 -19.72 5.82 -3.49
C HIS A 60 -19.61 7.32 -3.26
N LEU A 61 -20.72 8.00 -2.99
CA LEU A 61 -20.74 9.41 -2.59
C LEU A 61 -19.99 9.59 -1.24
N LEU A 62 -20.32 8.78 -0.23
CA LEU A 62 -19.65 8.81 1.08
C LEU A 62 -18.14 8.56 0.94
N LEU A 63 -17.73 7.57 0.15
CA LEU A 63 -16.32 7.27 -0.13
C LEU A 63 -15.60 8.41 -0.86
N THR A 64 -16.29 9.05 -1.80
CA THR A 64 -15.74 10.19 -2.55
C THR A 64 -15.57 11.41 -1.64
N ILE A 65 -16.50 11.66 -0.73
CA ILE A 65 -16.42 12.77 0.22
C ILE A 65 -15.35 12.47 1.29
N SER A 66 -15.24 11.23 1.77
CA SER A 66 -14.21 10.83 2.75
C SER A 66 -12.79 10.88 2.18
N SER A 67 -12.62 10.64 0.88
CA SER A 67 -11.31 10.72 0.21
C SER A 67 -10.89 12.17 -0.10
N ARG A 68 -11.61 13.16 0.43
CA ARG A 68 -11.36 14.58 0.17
C ARG A 68 -11.10 15.32 1.47
N SER A 69 -10.14 16.25 1.42
CA SER A 69 -9.87 17.14 2.54
C SER A 69 -10.70 18.41 2.42
N SER A 70 -11.43 18.76 3.47
CA SER A 70 -12.26 19.97 3.54
C SER A 70 -11.43 21.25 3.37
N SER A 71 -10.17 21.26 3.85
CA SER A 71 -9.27 22.42 3.78
C SER A 71 -8.65 22.66 2.41
N ILE A 72 -8.76 21.69 1.49
CA ILE A 72 -8.11 21.72 0.18
C ILE A 72 -9.12 21.67 -0.96
N ASN A 73 -10.17 20.88 -0.78
CA ASN A 73 -11.10 20.54 -1.86
C ASN A 73 -12.37 21.40 -1.80
N TRP A 74 -12.72 21.98 -0.64
CA TRP A 74 -13.98 22.71 -0.44
C TRP A 74 -13.80 24.16 0.01
N SER A 75 -12.60 24.57 0.41
CA SER A 75 -12.29 25.93 0.86
C SER A 75 -11.32 26.65 -0.07
N VAL A 76 -11.71 27.85 -0.53
CA VAL A 76 -10.79 28.82 -1.13
C VAL A 76 -10.18 29.67 -0.01
N ASP A 77 -8.85 29.78 0.01
CA ASP A 77 -8.16 30.83 0.76
C ASP A 77 -8.44 32.18 0.07
N LEU A 78 -9.44 32.91 0.59
CA LEU A 78 -9.88 34.24 0.14
C LEU A 78 -8.74 35.28 0.03
N SER A 79 -7.55 35.00 0.58
CA SER A 79 -6.45 35.95 0.65
C SER A 79 -5.43 35.86 -0.49
N LYS A 80 -5.43 34.79 -1.31
CA LYS A 80 -4.43 34.62 -2.39
C LYS A 80 -5.00 33.90 -3.62
N SER A 81 -5.68 34.64 -4.50
CA SER A 81 -5.88 34.22 -5.88
C SER A 81 -4.54 34.19 -6.62
N LYS A 82 -3.79 33.09 -6.52
CA LYS A 82 -2.65 32.84 -7.39
C LYS A 82 -2.82 31.49 -8.02
N ILE A 83 -2.85 31.52 -9.36
CA ILE A 83 -2.74 30.41 -10.32
C ILE A 83 -4.10 30.01 -10.93
N GLY A 84 -4.52 30.77 -11.94
CA GLY A 84 -5.06 30.28 -13.23
C GLY A 84 -6.27 29.34 -13.30
N LEU A 85 -6.82 28.87 -12.18
CA LEU A 85 -8.09 28.17 -12.12
C LEU A 85 -9.16 29.23 -11.86
N MET A 86 -10.10 29.40 -12.80
CA MET A 86 -11.31 30.18 -12.49
C MET A 86 -12.15 29.35 -11.52
N GLU A 87 -12.40 29.94 -10.36
CA GLU A 87 -13.31 29.44 -9.33
C GLU A 87 -14.72 29.29 -9.93
N THR A 88 -15.40 28.17 -9.65
CA THR A 88 -16.84 28.09 -9.91
C THR A 88 -17.58 28.82 -8.78
N GLN A 89 -18.65 29.53 -9.11
CA GLN A 89 -19.47 30.27 -8.14
C GLN A 89 -20.01 29.37 -7.01
N GLU A 90 -20.07 28.07 -7.26
CA GLU A 90 -20.60 27.03 -6.38
C GLU A 90 -19.57 26.60 -5.31
N GLN A 91 -18.28 26.50 -5.67
CA GLN A 91 -17.19 26.28 -4.70
C GLN A 91 -17.10 27.45 -3.68
N LEU A 92 -17.41 28.67 -4.13
CA LEU A 92 -17.48 29.87 -3.29
C LEU A 92 -18.69 29.88 -2.33
N LEU A 93 -19.77 29.15 -2.64
CA LEU A 93 -20.95 29.03 -1.77
C LEU A 93 -20.77 27.89 -0.75
N ALA A 94 -20.21 26.75 -1.15
CA ALA A 94 -19.93 25.62 -0.26
C ALA A 94 -18.92 26.00 0.85
N SER A 95 -17.88 26.76 0.50
CA SER A 95 -16.90 27.29 1.47
C SER A 95 -17.52 28.27 2.48
N LYS A 96 -18.48 29.10 2.05
CA LYS A 96 -19.21 30.01 2.95
C LYS A 96 -20.13 29.25 3.91
N HIS A 97 -20.91 28.28 3.43
CA HIS A 97 -21.78 27.47 4.28
C HIS A 97 -21.00 26.65 5.31
N THR A 98 -19.84 26.10 4.93
CA THR A 98 -18.97 25.36 5.87
C THR A 98 -18.47 26.25 7.01
N ASN A 99 -18.17 27.52 6.72
CA ASN A 99 -17.78 28.51 7.73
C ASN A 99 -18.94 29.01 8.61
N GLU A 100 -20.20 28.84 8.17
CA GLU A 100 -21.39 29.19 8.94
C GLU A 100 -21.81 28.07 9.92
N LEU A 101 -21.36 26.83 9.69
CA LEU A 101 -21.64 25.64 10.51
C LEU A 101 -20.54 25.37 11.56
N LEU A 102 -19.97 26.40 12.19
CA LEU A 102 -18.89 26.34 13.20
C LEU A 102 -19.11 25.36 14.38
N HIS A 103 -20.31 24.79 14.52
CA HIS A 103 -20.68 23.85 15.58
C HIS A 103 -20.77 22.38 15.15
N LYS A 104 -20.63 22.04 13.85
CA LYS A 104 -20.63 20.66 13.34
C LYS A 104 -19.24 20.26 12.80
N SER A 105 -18.88 18.98 12.91
CA SER A 105 -17.68 18.41 12.29
C SER A 105 -17.73 18.52 10.76
N SER A 106 -16.58 18.46 10.08
CA SER A 106 -16.54 18.57 8.61
C SER A 106 -17.28 17.40 7.93
N PRO A 107 -17.85 17.57 6.72
CA PRO A 107 -18.47 16.47 5.99
C PRO A 107 -17.54 15.28 5.77
N THR A 108 -16.23 15.50 5.61
CA THR A 108 -15.22 14.44 5.53
C THR A 108 -15.24 13.58 6.79
N ASP A 109 -15.10 14.22 7.95
CA ASP A 109 -15.04 13.53 9.25
C ASP A 109 -16.34 12.75 9.52
N ARG A 110 -17.48 13.37 9.18
CA ARG A 110 -18.80 12.75 9.32
C ARG A 110 -18.96 11.54 8.42
N CYS A 111 -18.54 11.62 7.15
CA CYS A 111 -18.49 10.47 6.25
C CYS A 111 -17.59 9.36 6.79
N ILE A 112 -16.41 9.69 7.32
CA ILE A 112 -15.51 8.70 7.94
C ILE A 112 -16.19 8.00 9.11
N MET A 113 -16.86 8.75 10.00
CA MET A 113 -17.60 8.18 11.14
C MET A 113 -18.75 7.27 10.69
N ILE A 114 -19.49 7.68 9.65
CA ILE A 114 -20.58 6.88 9.07
C ILE A 114 -20.02 5.59 8.46
N LEU A 115 -18.93 5.66 7.69
CA LEU A 115 -18.27 4.48 7.12
C LEU A 115 -17.76 3.55 8.22
N GLN A 116 -17.16 4.07 9.30
CA GLN A 116 -16.77 3.28 10.47
C GLN A 116 -17.96 2.56 11.12
N LYS A 117 -19.12 3.23 11.27
CA LYS A 117 -20.37 2.61 11.75
C LYS A 117 -20.80 1.42 10.88
N TYR A 118 -20.63 1.51 9.56
CA TYR A 118 -20.89 0.37 8.68
C TYR A 118 -19.86 -0.76 8.84
N THR A 119 -18.57 -0.44 8.97
CA THR A 119 -17.53 -1.44 9.26
C THR A 119 -17.82 -2.20 10.55
N ASP A 120 -18.18 -1.50 11.63
CA ASP A 120 -18.53 -2.13 12.89
C ASP A 120 -19.80 -2.99 12.77
N ALA A 121 -20.78 -2.57 11.97
CA ALA A 121 -21.96 -3.38 11.70
C ALA A 121 -21.63 -4.68 10.94
N VAL A 122 -20.71 -4.64 9.96
CA VAL A 122 -20.19 -5.84 9.29
C VAL A 122 -19.52 -6.76 10.30
N TYR A 123 -18.64 -6.23 11.16
CA TYR A 123 -17.99 -7.04 12.19
C TYR A 123 -18.94 -7.62 13.24
N ASN A 124 -20.10 -6.98 13.46
CA ASN A 124 -21.18 -7.49 14.30
C ASN A 124 -22.12 -8.47 13.56
N GLY A 125 -21.78 -8.89 12.34
CA GLY A 125 -22.52 -9.92 11.58
C GLY A 125 -23.69 -9.39 10.74
N ASN A 126 -23.71 -8.10 10.38
CA ASN A 126 -24.74 -7.57 9.50
C ASN A 126 -24.45 -7.89 8.02
N GLU A 127 -25.05 -8.97 7.53
CA GLU A 127 -24.89 -9.46 6.15
C GLU A 127 -25.43 -8.50 5.07
N GLU A 128 -26.48 -7.73 5.36
CA GLU A 128 -27.06 -6.79 4.40
C GLU A 128 -26.08 -5.64 4.10
N VAL A 129 -25.49 -5.07 5.17
CA VAL A 129 -24.43 -4.05 5.05
C VAL A 129 -23.22 -4.64 4.33
N TYR A 130 -22.79 -5.85 4.72
CA TYR A 130 -21.64 -6.50 4.11
C TYR A 130 -21.81 -6.65 2.60
N LYS A 131 -22.96 -7.16 2.15
CA LYS A 131 -23.25 -7.34 0.72
C LYS A 131 -23.20 -6.02 -0.04
N ALA A 132 -23.83 -4.96 0.48
CA ALA A 132 -23.81 -3.63 -0.14
C ALA A 132 -22.39 -3.06 -0.25
N LEU A 133 -21.58 -3.18 0.81
CA LEU A 133 -20.18 -2.77 0.79
C LEU A 133 -19.34 -3.64 -0.16
N GLN A 134 -19.53 -4.96 -0.17
CA GLN A 134 -18.80 -5.87 -1.04
C GLN A 134 -19.05 -5.53 -2.51
N GLU A 135 -20.30 -5.29 -2.91
CA GLU A 135 -20.66 -4.87 -4.27
C GLU A 135 -20.06 -3.51 -4.64
N THR A 136 -20.09 -2.55 -3.70
CA THR A 136 -19.52 -1.21 -3.87
C THR A 136 -18.00 -1.26 -4.07
N ILE A 137 -17.28 -1.93 -3.16
CA ILE A 137 -15.82 -2.09 -3.24
C ILE A 137 -15.41 -2.92 -4.46
N SER A 138 -16.20 -3.93 -4.82
CA SER A 138 -16.02 -4.72 -6.05
C SER A 138 -15.90 -3.84 -7.30
N GLN A 139 -16.70 -2.78 -7.40
CA GLN A 139 -16.61 -1.84 -8.54
C GLN A 139 -15.34 -0.99 -8.51
N LEU A 140 -14.81 -0.66 -7.33
CA LEU A 140 -13.57 0.12 -7.19
C LEU A 140 -12.31 -0.69 -7.51
N VAL A 141 -12.30 -1.97 -7.11
CA VAL A 141 -11.11 -2.84 -7.28
C VAL A 141 -11.10 -3.60 -8.61
N THR A 142 -12.16 -3.49 -9.42
CA THR A 142 -12.24 -4.12 -10.74
C THR A 142 -11.87 -3.12 -11.82
N ARG A 143 -10.79 -3.37 -12.55
CA ARG A 143 -10.47 -2.61 -13.77
C ARG A 143 -11.33 -3.15 -14.92
N GLU A 144 -12.36 -2.43 -15.33
CA GLU A 144 -13.12 -2.73 -16.54
C GLU A 144 -12.26 -2.40 -17.78
N GLY A 145 -11.32 -3.29 -18.09
CA GLY A 145 -10.53 -3.21 -19.31
C GLY A 145 -11.21 -3.96 -20.46
N ALA A 146 -11.69 -3.21 -21.45
CA ALA A 146 -12.13 -3.63 -22.78
C ALA A 146 -11.64 -5.02 -23.25
N ARG A 147 -12.38 -6.09 -22.90
CA ARG A 147 -12.26 -7.42 -23.51
C ARG A 147 -13.63 -8.07 -23.69
N GLN A 148 -14.50 -7.40 -24.43
CA GLN A 148 -15.40 -8.09 -25.34
C GLN A 148 -14.92 -7.87 -26.77
N ARG A 149 -13.80 -8.49 -27.15
CA ARG A 149 -13.74 -9.03 -28.51
C ARG A 149 -14.63 -10.27 -28.49
N SER A 150 -15.93 -10.02 -28.61
CA SER A 150 -16.87 -11.02 -29.10
C SER A 150 -16.25 -11.57 -30.38
N ILE A 151 -15.82 -12.83 -30.35
CA ILE A 151 -15.67 -13.63 -31.56
C ILE A 151 -17.10 -13.89 -32.04
N THR A 152 -17.75 -12.84 -32.54
CA THR A 152 -18.89 -12.97 -33.43
C THR A 152 -18.28 -13.25 -34.79
N SER A 153 -18.14 -14.53 -35.07
CA SER A 153 -18.07 -15.08 -36.41
C SER A 153 -19.17 -14.48 -37.27
N ILE A 154 -18.87 -13.40 -37.99
CA ILE A 154 -19.70 -12.98 -39.12
C ILE A 154 -19.18 -13.74 -40.33
N SER A 155 -19.78 -14.90 -40.54
CA SER A 155 -19.92 -15.51 -41.84
C SER A 155 -20.56 -14.51 -42.81
N ARG A 156 -19.84 -14.12 -43.86
CA ARG A 156 -20.44 -13.70 -45.13
C ARG A 156 -19.81 -14.50 -46.27
N PRO A 157 -20.62 -15.19 -47.10
CA PRO A 157 -20.12 -15.96 -48.23
C PRO A 157 -19.93 -15.08 -49.48
N GLY A 158 -18.88 -15.39 -50.23
CA GLY A 158 -18.82 -15.23 -51.69
C GLY A 158 -18.56 -13.83 -52.25
N SER A 159 -17.33 -13.61 -52.75
CA SER A 159 -17.04 -13.59 -54.20
C SER A 159 -15.70 -12.90 -54.47
N SER A 160 -14.66 -13.70 -54.74
CA SER A 160 -13.47 -13.25 -55.47
C SER A 160 -13.81 -13.18 -56.97
N PRO A 161 -13.15 -12.30 -57.76
CA PRO A 161 -11.97 -12.82 -58.46
C PRO A 161 -10.83 -11.80 -58.72
N ALA A 162 -9.62 -12.27 -58.42
CA ALA A 162 -8.41 -12.31 -59.25
C ALA A 162 -7.66 -11.01 -59.69
N PRO A 163 -6.33 -11.13 -59.92
CA PRO A 163 -5.33 -10.08 -59.68
C PRO A 163 -4.84 -9.37 -60.96
N LYS A 164 -4.19 -8.21 -60.80
CA LYS A 164 -3.38 -7.57 -61.86
C LYS A 164 -1.92 -7.42 -61.42
N ILE A 165 -1.05 -8.13 -62.13
CA ILE A 165 0.40 -7.94 -62.21
C ILE A 165 0.69 -7.02 -63.41
N LYS A 166 1.61 -6.04 -63.25
CA LYS A 166 2.70 -5.63 -64.19
C LYS A 166 3.25 -4.24 -63.81
N GLU A 167 4.50 -4.17 -63.37
CA GLU A 167 5.71 -3.70 -64.11
C GLU A 167 5.94 -2.19 -63.92
N GLU A 168 7.12 -1.60 -63.67
CA GLU A 168 8.49 -1.95 -64.03
C GLU A 168 9.55 -1.05 -63.29
N ARG A 169 10.76 -1.61 -63.08
CA ARG A 169 12.13 -0.99 -63.11
C ARG A 169 12.52 0.05 -62.02
N ARG A 170 13.68 -0.03 -61.35
CA ARG A 170 15.04 -0.28 -61.89
C ARG A 170 15.99 -0.99 -60.91
N PHE A 171 16.81 -1.85 -61.51
CA PHE A 171 18.01 -2.51 -60.99
C PHE A 171 19.19 -1.56 -60.73
N ARG A 172 20.00 -1.87 -59.72
CA ARG A 172 21.48 -1.90 -59.84
C ARG A 172 22.06 -3.07 -59.03
N LYS A 173 22.56 -4.08 -59.74
CA LYS A 173 23.41 -5.17 -59.26
C LYS A 173 24.88 -4.71 -59.23
N ARG A 174 25.68 -5.19 -58.28
CA ARG A 174 27.04 -5.70 -58.54
C ARG A 174 27.36 -6.87 -57.60
N ARG A 175 27.90 -7.94 -58.22
CA ARG A 175 28.27 -9.29 -57.72
C ARG A 175 29.68 -9.24 -57.07
N HIS A 176 30.04 -10.13 -56.13
CA HIS A 176 30.61 -11.49 -56.33
C HIS A 176 30.53 -12.26 -54.98
N ASN A 177 30.01 -13.50 -54.86
CA ASN A 177 30.55 -14.85 -55.17
C ASN A 177 31.94 -15.12 -54.53
N GLU A 178 32.24 -16.22 -53.82
CA GLU A 178 31.65 -17.58 -53.82
C GLU A 178 32.23 -18.50 -52.69
N THR A 179 31.38 -19.35 -52.07
CA THR A 179 31.57 -20.77 -51.58
C THR A 179 32.63 -21.15 -50.51
N LYS A 180 32.45 -22.09 -49.54
CA LYS A 180 31.62 -23.31 -49.36
C LYS A 180 31.54 -23.75 -47.86
N GLU A 181 30.42 -24.41 -47.50
CA GLU A 181 30.18 -25.54 -46.55
C GLU A 181 30.65 -25.52 -45.07
N SER A 182 29.71 -25.57 -44.12
CA SER A 182 29.29 -26.80 -43.39
C SER A 182 28.33 -26.50 -42.23
N GLN A 183 27.57 -27.51 -41.85
CA GLN A 183 26.40 -27.50 -40.95
C GLN A 183 26.78 -27.35 -39.46
N GLY A 184 25.87 -26.75 -38.68
CA GLY A 184 25.70 -27.08 -37.28
C GLY A 184 25.41 -25.89 -36.36
N SER A 185 24.14 -25.77 -35.96
CA SER A 185 23.71 -25.34 -34.61
C SER A 185 24.37 -24.09 -34.02
N ASP A 186 23.70 -22.94 -34.07
CA ASP A 186 23.80 -22.03 -32.94
C ASP A 186 22.63 -21.06 -32.76
N ASP A 187 22.47 -20.69 -31.49
CA ASP A 187 21.53 -19.77 -30.88
C ASP A 187 21.29 -18.49 -31.68
N THR A 188 20.01 -18.15 -31.88
CA THR A 188 19.59 -16.78 -32.19
C THR A 188 18.92 -16.19 -30.97
N VAL A 189 19.73 -15.50 -30.17
CA VAL A 189 19.33 -14.51 -29.18
C VAL A 189 18.49 -13.44 -29.90
N ILE A 190 17.18 -13.41 -29.64
CA ILE A 190 16.32 -12.30 -30.04
C ILE A 190 16.53 -11.20 -29.00
N ILE A 191 17.39 -10.23 -29.33
CA ILE A 191 17.49 -8.95 -28.62
C ILE A 191 16.26 -8.13 -29.04
N ILE A 192 15.27 -8.03 -28.16
CA ILE A 192 14.22 -7.01 -28.28
C ILE A 192 14.77 -5.77 -27.59
N SER A 193 15.18 -4.81 -28.42
CA SER A 193 15.54 -3.46 -28.01
C SER A 193 14.25 -2.70 -27.77
N ASP A 194 13.96 -2.38 -26.50
CA ASP A 194 12.88 -1.45 -26.16
C ASP A 194 13.35 -0.04 -26.53
N SER A 195 12.64 0.55 -27.48
CA SER A 195 12.78 1.91 -27.95
C SER A 195 12.34 2.91 -26.89
N GLU A 196 13.10 3.99 -26.78
CA GLU A 196 12.76 5.20 -26.04
C GLU A 196 11.41 5.76 -26.53
N ASP A 197 10.41 5.78 -25.66
CA ASP A 197 9.15 6.48 -25.90
C ASP A 197 9.32 7.96 -25.50
N ASP A 198 9.52 8.76 -26.53
CA ASP A 198 9.61 10.21 -26.57
C ASP A 198 8.26 10.84 -26.17
N TYR A 199 8.17 11.40 -24.96
CA TYR A 199 6.99 12.13 -24.48
C TYR A 199 6.90 13.50 -25.17
N ASN A 200 6.15 13.58 -26.27
CA ASN A 200 5.62 14.84 -26.79
C ASN A 200 4.15 14.98 -26.37
N ASP A 201 3.92 15.84 -25.38
CA ASP A 201 2.61 16.29 -24.89
C ASP A 201 2.10 17.44 -25.79
N PRO A 202 1.03 17.26 -26.59
CA PRO A 202 0.61 18.29 -27.54
C PRO A 202 -0.60 19.06 -27.00
N GLU A 203 -0.49 19.75 -25.86
CA GLU A 203 -1.49 20.77 -25.49
C GLU A 203 -1.01 21.77 -24.43
N TYR A 204 0.03 22.55 -24.74
CA TYR A 204 0.27 23.84 -24.06
C TYR A 204 1.13 24.78 -24.92
N LYS A 205 0.51 25.46 -25.89
CA LYS A 205 1.09 26.67 -26.50
C LYS A 205 0.30 27.88 -26.02
N LEU A 206 0.69 28.41 -24.86
CA LEU A 206 0.38 29.80 -24.51
C LEU A 206 1.40 30.70 -25.21
N SER A 207 0.90 31.44 -26.19
CA SER A 207 1.57 32.56 -26.85
C SER A 207 1.90 33.65 -25.83
N PHE A 208 3.17 33.79 -25.47
CA PHE A 208 3.73 35.04 -24.99
C PHE A 208 4.14 35.86 -26.21
N GLU A 209 3.31 36.82 -26.61
CA GLU A 209 3.76 37.90 -27.49
C GLU A 209 3.91 39.19 -26.68
N SER A 210 5.15 39.67 -26.69
CA SER A 210 5.64 40.93 -26.15
C SER A 210 4.95 42.13 -26.78
N HIS A 211 4.63 43.12 -25.94
CA HIS A 211 4.37 44.49 -26.37
C HIS A 211 5.54 45.04 -27.20
N GLU A 212 5.26 45.40 -28.45
CA GLU A 212 5.79 46.61 -29.12
C GLU A 212 4.91 46.92 -30.34
N GLY A 213 4.50 48.17 -30.48
CA GLY A 213 3.32 48.56 -31.26
C GLY A 213 3.55 48.78 -32.76
N SER A 214 2.45 48.86 -33.50
CA SER A 214 2.10 49.98 -34.38
C SER A 214 0.77 49.74 -35.12
N GLN A 215 0.08 50.87 -35.33
CA GLN A 215 -1.24 51.12 -35.91
C GLN A 215 -1.60 50.35 -37.21
N SER A 216 -2.86 49.91 -37.33
CA SER A 216 -3.88 50.51 -38.24
C SER A 216 -5.15 49.65 -38.41
N THR A 217 -6.32 50.29 -38.25
CA THR A 217 -7.65 50.13 -38.94
C THR A 217 -8.15 48.71 -39.30
N SER A 218 -9.40 48.26 -39.09
CA SER A 218 -10.71 48.88 -38.82
C SER A 218 -11.76 47.76 -38.60
N ARG A 219 -12.73 48.00 -37.71
CA ARG A 219 -14.14 47.51 -37.65
C ARG A 219 -14.55 46.31 -38.52
N ASP A 220 -15.11 45.24 -37.93
CA ASP A 220 -16.55 45.13 -37.64
C ASP A 220 -16.90 43.86 -36.84
N SER A 221 -18.07 43.93 -36.23
CA SER A 221 -18.67 43.15 -35.14
C SER A 221 -19.06 41.69 -35.44
N GLY A 222 -18.90 40.85 -34.40
CA GLY A 222 -19.98 39.98 -33.91
C GLY A 222 -19.96 38.51 -34.33
N GLN A 223 -19.52 37.63 -33.42
CA GLN A 223 -20.33 36.53 -32.88
C GLN A 223 -19.50 35.73 -31.86
N SER A 224 -19.97 35.80 -30.61
CA SER A 224 -19.60 34.91 -29.52
C SER A 224 -20.05 33.48 -29.84
N HIS A 225 -19.11 32.57 -30.08
CA HIS A 225 -19.36 31.14 -29.89
C HIS A 225 -18.82 30.75 -28.53
N GLY A 226 -19.74 30.62 -27.58
CA GLY A 226 -19.51 29.83 -26.38
C GLY A 226 -19.18 28.41 -26.81
N GLN A 227 -18.02 27.92 -26.37
CA GLN A 227 -17.73 26.49 -26.41
C GLN A 227 -18.71 25.82 -25.45
N GLN A 228 -19.69 25.11 -26.00
CA GLN A 228 -20.45 24.11 -25.27
C GLN A 228 -19.45 23.10 -24.70
N LEU A 229 -19.32 23.03 -23.38
CA LEU A 229 -18.78 21.85 -22.71
C LEU A 229 -19.64 20.66 -23.13
N GLU A 230 -19.03 19.59 -23.63
CA GLU A 230 -19.75 18.33 -23.82
C GLU A 230 -20.41 17.90 -22.50
N PRO A 231 -21.61 17.28 -22.55
CA PRO A 231 -22.29 16.84 -21.34
C PRO A 231 -21.42 15.81 -20.63
N SER A 232 -20.97 16.17 -19.43
CA SER A 232 -20.20 15.29 -18.58
C SER A 232 -21.02 14.06 -18.18
N VAL A 233 -20.57 12.87 -18.56
CA VAL A 233 -21.21 11.59 -18.19
C VAL A 233 -20.91 11.28 -16.71
N GLY A 234 -21.92 10.86 -15.94
CA GLY A 234 -21.78 10.39 -14.56
C GLY A 234 -22.11 11.42 -13.47
N ILE A 235 -22.07 10.96 -12.21
CA ILE A 235 -22.38 11.77 -11.02
C ILE A 235 -21.12 12.54 -10.61
N ARG A 236 -21.28 13.83 -10.34
CA ARG A 236 -20.24 14.73 -9.85
C ARG A 236 -20.64 15.33 -8.51
N VAL A 237 -19.63 15.70 -7.73
CA VAL A 237 -19.75 16.36 -6.43
C VAL A 237 -18.74 17.51 -6.43
N PHE A 238 -19.26 18.73 -6.40
CA PHE A 238 -18.47 19.96 -6.55
C PHE A 238 -17.59 19.93 -7.81
N ASP A 239 -18.20 19.69 -8.98
CA ASP A 239 -17.57 19.63 -10.31
C ASP A 239 -16.65 18.42 -10.58
N GLU A 240 -16.37 17.60 -9.58
CA GLU A 240 -15.50 16.43 -9.69
C GLU A 240 -16.30 15.13 -9.69
N PRO A 241 -15.98 14.16 -10.56
CA PRO A 241 -16.70 12.89 -10.58
C PRO A 241 -16.43 12.06 -9.32
N LEU A 242 -17.36 11.13 -9.05
CA LEU A 242 -17.20 10.16 -7.96
C LEU A 242 -15.92 9.34 -8.13
N LEU A 243 -15.38 8.82 -7.02
CA LEU A 243 -14.18 7.99 -7.02
C LEU A 243 -14.34 6.76 -7.94
N ARG A 244 -15.51 6.13 -7.93
CA ARG A 244 -15.84 5.01 -8.84
C ARG A 244 -15.78 5.41 -10.32
N ASP A 245 -16.19 6.64 -10.60
CA ASP A 245 -16.31 7.16 -11.94
C ASP A 245 -14.90 7.56 -12.41
N GLN A 246 -14.03 8.06 -11.54
CA GLN A 246 -12.60 8.23 -11.86
C GLN A 246 -11.89 6.92 -12.23
N PHE A 247 -12.27 5.81 -11.60
CA PHE A 247 -11.77 4.48 -11.97
C PHE A 247 -12.33 3.96 -13.30
N ARG A 248 -13.47 4.48 -13.77
CA ARG A 248 -14.18 4.04 -14.99
C ARG A 248 -14.00 4.96 -16.21
N ILE A 249 -14.16 6.28 -16.03
CA ILE A 249 -14.30 7.31 -17.08
C ILE A 249 -13.00 7.55 -17.84
N ASN A 250 -11.83 7.35 -17.22
CA ASN A 250 -10.54 7.70 -17.83
C ASN A 250 -9.99 6.63 -18.79
N GLU A 251 -10.80 5.96 -19.63
CA GLU A 251 -10.36 4.84 -20.48
C GLU A 251 -9.66 3.71 -19.66
N GLY A 252 -9.95 3.61 -18.35
CA GLY A 252 -9.24 2.74 -17.41
C GLY A 252 -7.80 3.15 -17.08
N LYS A 253 -7.42 4.44 -17.19
CA LYS A 253 -6.06 4.96 -16.94
C LYS A 253 -5.71 5.19 -15.46
N PHE A 254 -6.70 5.35 -14.59
CA PHE A 254 -6.50 5.53 -13.14
C PHE A 254 -7.12 4.36 -12.38
N CYS A 255 -6.40 3.79 -11.41
CA CYS A 255 -6.86 2.65 -10.62
C CYS A 255 -6.54 2.81 -9.13
N MET A 256 -7.09 1.90 -8.31
CA MET A 256 -6.88 1.88 -6.86
C MET A 256 -5.38 1.86 -6.47
N TRP A 257 -4.52 1.25 -7.28
CA TRP A 257 -3.07 1.27 -7.02
C TRP A 257 -2.42 2.62 -7.24
N ASP A 258 -2.93 3.42 -8.18
CA ASP A 258 -2.49 4.81 -8.34
C ASP A 258 -2.87 5.65 -7.12
N LEU A 259 -4.06 5.41 -6.54
CA LEU A 259 -4.50 6.05 -5.29
C LEU A 259 -3.61 5.66 -4.11
N ILE A 260 -3.29 4.37 -3.95
CA ILE A 260 -2.36 3.88 -2.92
C ILE A 260 -0.99 4.54 -3.08
N ASN A 261 -0.45 4.54 -4.30
CA ASN A 261 0.85 5.13 -4.60
C ASN A 261 0.87 6.64 -4.33
N TRP A 262 -0.17 7.36 -4.72
CA TRP A 262 -0.33 8.80 -4.47
C TRP A 262 -0.42 9.11 -2.97
N THR A 263 -1.16 8.30 -2.20
CA THR A 263 -1.30 8.48 -0.75
C THR A 263 0.04 8.41 -0.04
N PHE A 264 0.84 7.37 -0.31
CA PHE A 264 2.15 7.20 0.31
C PHE A 264 3.21 8.16 -0.24
N TYR A 265 3.05 8.62 -1.47
CA TYR A 265 3.86 9.72 -2.00
C TYR A 265 3.64 11.02 -1.23
N CYS A 266 2.37 11.37 -0.96
CA CYS A 266 2.00 12.55 -0.17
C CYS A 266 2.49 12.45 1.28
N SER A 267 2.41 11.28 1.93
CA SER A 267 2.96 11.08 3.29
C SER A 267 4.46 11.37 3.34
N GLY A 268 5.20 10.91 2.32
CA GLY A 268 6.63 11.15 2.17
C GLY A 268 6.97 12.62 1.94
N LEU A 269 6.25 13.29 1.03
CA LEU A 269 6.47 14.72 0.77
C LEU A 269 6.18 15.59 1.99
N SER A 270 5.07 15.31 2.68
CA SER A 270 4.71 15.97 3.93
C SER A 270 5.82 15.79 4.97
N THR A 271 6.26 14.55 5.20
CA THR A 271 7.32 14.24 6.18
C THR A 271 8.66 14.93 5.86
N PHE A 272 9.12 14.86 4.60
CA PHE A 272 10.48 15.30 4.26
C PHE A 272 10.61 16.79 3.90
N ARG A 273 9.56 17.40 3.36
CA ARG A 273 9.63 18.78 2.84
C ARG A 273 8.78 19.75 3.62
N HIS A 274 7.69 19.28 4.20
CA HIS A 274 6.68 20.12 4.84
C HIS A 274 6.17 19.47 6.13
N PRO A 275 7.01 19.26 7.17
CA PRO A 275 6.64 18.54 8.40
C PRO A 275 5.61 19.29 9.27
N ARG A 276 4.81 20.19 8.68
CA ARG A 276 3.68 20.86 9.29
C ARG A 276 2.42 20.12 8.89
N LYS A 277 1.57 19.80 9.86
CA LYS A 277 0.22 19.25 9.65
C LYS A 277 -0.71 20.17 8.84
N ASP A 278 -0.27 21.39 8.52
CA ASP A 278 -1.01 22.34 7.69
C ASP A 278 -0.64 22.30 6.19
N SER A 279 0.14 21.30 5.73
CA SER A 279 0.49 21.19 4.30
C SER A 279 -0.62 20.54 3.48
N ASN A 280 -0.70 20.88 2.18
CA ASN A 280 -1.65 20.22 1.29
C ASN A 280 -1.34 18.72 1.18
N CYS A 281 -0.06 18.36 1.17
CA CYS A 281 0.38 16.96 1.16
C CYS A 281 -0.13 16.18 2.38
N HIS A 282 -0.08 16.77 3.57
CA HIS A 282 -0.61 16.16 4.80
C HIS A 282 -2.11 15.91 4.68
N ALA A 283 -2.90 16.93 4.34
CA ALA A 283 -4.35 16.80 4.31
C ALA A 283 -4.83 15.85 3.18
N ILE A 284 -4.13 15.81 2.04
CA ILE A 284 -4.36 14.80 0.99
C ILE A 284 -4.05 13.39 1.52
N TYR A 285 -2.90 13.19 2.17
CA TYR A 285 -2.53 11.91 2.76
C TYR A 285 -3.57 11.45 3.80
N GLN A 286 -4.00 12.34 4.69
CA GLN A 286 -4.95 12.03 5.76
C GLN A 286 -6.31 11.58 5.19
N ALA A 287 -6.87 12.31 4.22
CA ALA A 287 -8.15 11.95 3.61
C ALA A 287 -8.09 10.61 2.87
N HIS A 288 -7.03 10.39 2.06
CA HIS A 288 -6.88 9.15 1.31
C HIS A 288 -6.55 7.97 2.22
N SER A 289 -5.70 8.13 3.24
CA SER A 289 -5.34 7.03 4.15
C SER A 289 -6.52 6.52 4.97
N HIS A 290 -7.43 7.39 5.41
CA HIS A 290 -8.68 6.98 6.08
C HIS A 290 -9.59 6.18 5.14
N THR A 291 -9.77 6.68 3.91
CA THR A 291 -10.60 5.99 2.91
C THR A 291 -10.01 4.64 2.52
N LEU A 292 -8.69 4.58 2.28
CA LEU A 292 -7.97 3.33 2.02
C LEU A 292 -8.10 2.36 3.20
N SER A 293 -7.96 2.84 4.44
CA SER A 293 -8.10 2.00 5.63
C SER A 293 -9.47 1.32 5.69
N PHE A 294 -10.55 2.08 5.43
CA PHE A 294 -11.90 1.53 5.35
C PHE A 294 -12.03 0.49 4.23
N ILE A 295 -11.53 0.80 3.02
CA ILE A 295 -11.60 -0.13 1.88
C ILE A 295 -10.86 -1.43 2.21
N PHE A 296 -9.68 -1.34 2.82
CA PHE A 296 -8.89 -2.52 3.21
C PHE A 296 -9.52 -3.31 4.35
N ASP A 297 -10.28 -2.69 5.27
CA ASP A 297 -11.09 -3.42 6.27
C ASP A 297 -12.13 -4.33 5.60
N VAL A 298 -12.85 -3.81 4.59
CA VAL A 298 -13.84 -4.59 3.84
C VAL A 298 -13.19 -5.69 3.02
N ILE A 299 -12.05 -5.42 2.36
CA ILE A 299 -11.30 -6.43 1.60
C ILE A 299 -10.77 -7.53 2.52
N GLU A 300 -10.27 -7.16 3.71
CA GLU A 300 -9.78 -8.10 4.69
C GLU A 300 -10.87 -9.02 5.23
N TYR A 301 -12.00 -8.46 5.64
CA TYR A 301 -13.17 -9.23 6.07
C TYR A 301 -13.64 -10.18 4.97
N ASN A 302 -13.74 -9.70 3.72
CA ASN A 302 -14.09 -10.51 2.56
C ASN A 302 -13.11 -11.67 2.33
N LEU A 303 -11.79 -11.42 2.41
CA LEU A 303 -10.80 -12.47 2.22
C LEU A 303 -10.92 -13.55 3.31
N VAL A 304 -10.97 -13.14 4.58
CA VAL A 304 -11.01 -14.09 5.71
C VAL A 304 -12.25 -14.96 5.64
N ASN A 305 -13.43 -14.37 5.40
CA ASN A 305 -14.67 -15.14 5.33
C ASN A 305 -14.77 -15.99 4.07
N THR A 306 -14.39 -15.46 2.90
CA THR A 306 -14.40 -16.27 1.67
C THR A 306 -13.45 -17.46 1.78
N LEU A 307 -12.30 -17.30 2.45
CA LEU A 307 -11.43 -18.44 2.73
C LEU A 307 -12.07 -19.41 3.73
N LYS A 308 -12.66 -18.94 4.84
CA LYS A 308 -13.39 -19.84 5.75
C LYS A 308 -14.45 -20.65 5.01
N ASP A 309 -15.27 -20.02 4.17
CA ASP A 309 -16.31 -20.68 3.38
C ASP A 309 -15.73 -21.74 2.43
N LEU A 310 -14.65 -21.40 1.69
CA LEU A 310 -13.96 -22.34 0.81
C LEU A 310 -13.35 -23.54 1.55
N PHE A 311 -13.05 -23.36 2.84
CA PHE A 311 -12.41 -24.35 3.68
C PHE A 311 -13.36 -24.94 4.73
N ASP A 312 -14.68 -24.86 4.53
CA ASP A 312 -15.74 -25.43 5.37
C ASP A 312 -15.70 -24.94 6.84
N ASP A 313 -15.57 -23.62 7.03
CA ASP A 313 -15.44 -22.93 8.33
C ASP A 313 -14.24 -23.36 9.19
N GLN A 314 -13.34 -24.16 8.63
CA GLN A 314 -12.08 -24.51 9.26
C GLN A 314 -11.02 -23.45 8.98
N ASP A 315 -10.01 -23.44 9.84
CA ASP A 315 -8.80 -22.68 9.57
C ASP A 315 -8.18 -23.15 8.22
N PRO A 316 -8.12 -22.27 7.21
CA PRO A 316 -7.75 -22.67 5.85
C PRO A 316 -6.32 -23.22 5.81
N TYR A 317 -5.42 -22.73 6.65
CA TYR A 317 -4.02 -23.11 6.62
C TYR A 317 -3.76 -24.40 7.40
N VAL A 318 -4.50 -24.64 8.49
CA VAL A 318 -4.48 -25.93 9.19
C VAL A 318 -5.03 -27.03 8.27
N LYS A 319 -6.17 -26.77 7.62
CA LYS A 319 -6.77 -27.72 6.66
C LYS A 319 -5.86 -27.96 5.47
N LEU A 320 -5.26 -26.91 4.90
CA LEU A 320 -4.26 -27.06 3.85
C LEU A 320 -3.10 -27.92 4.34
N PHE A 321 -2.56 -27.69 5.53
CA PHE A 321 -1.43 -28.47 6.04
C PHE A 321 -1.67 -29.98 6.03
N THR A 322 -2.82 -30.44 6.53
CA THR A 322 -3.19 -31.87 6.63
C THR A 322 -3.61 -32.51 5.30
N THR A 323 -3.80 -31.71 4.26
CA THR A 323 -4.37 -32.14 2.98
C THR A 323 -3.30 -32.65 2.00
N SER A 324 -3.68 -33.55 1.09
CA SER A 324 -2.75 -34.10 0.07
C SER A 324 -2.28 -33.05 -0.93
N SER A 325 -1.11 -33.25 -1.56
CA SER A 325 -0.52 -32.29 -2.51
C SER A 325 -1.42 -31.96 -3.72
N SER A 326 -2.23 -32.91 -4.19
CA SER A 326 -3.17 -32.69 -5.31
C SER A 326 -4.34 -31.80 -4.89
N GLN A 327 -4.90 -32.04 -3.70
CA GLN A 327 -5.97 -31.23 -3.13
C GLN A 327 -5.48 -29.82 -2.77
N LYS A 328 -4.25 -29.67 -2.25
CA LYS A 328 -3.59 -28.36 -2.06
C LYS A 328 -3.58 -27.55 -3.36
N ARG A 329 -3.13 -28.17 -4.46
CA ARG A 329 -3.09 -27.52 -5.78
C ARG A 329 -4.49 -27.09 -6.26
N PHE A 330 -5.50 -27.93 -6.05
CA PHE A 330 -6.87 -27.60 -6.43
C PHE A 330 -7.42 -26.43 -5.60
N ALA A 331 -7.19 -26.43 -4.29
CA ALA A 331 -7.59 -25.32 -3.41
C ALA A 331 -6.88 -24.01 -3.79
N SER A 332 -5.59 -24.05 -4.11
CA SER A 332 -4.86 -22.87 -4.60
C SER A 332 -5.48 -22.32 -5.89
N LEU A 333 -5.85 -23.18 -6.86
CA LEU A 333 -6.51 -22.74 -8.09
C LEU A 333 -7.89 -22.13 -7.80
N GLN A 334 -8.65 -22.71 -6.87
CA GLN A 334 -9.94 -22.14 -6.46
C GLN A 334 -9.76 -20.73 -5.89
N VAL A 335 -8.79 -20.51 -5.00
CA VAL A 335 -8.51 -19.19 -4.42
C VAL A 335 -8.00 -18.21 -5.49
N GLU A 336 -7.14 -18.67 -6.40
CA GLU A 336 -6.59 -17.85 -7.49
C GLU A 336 -7.68 -17.39 -8.46
N ASP A 337 -8.65 -18.24 -8.78
CA ASP A 337 -9.72 -17.98 -9.75
C ASP A 337 -11.01 -17.41 -9.13
N ASN A 338 -11.12 -17.39 -7.80
CA ASN A 338 -12.33 -16.92 -7.11
C ASN A 338 -12.52 -15.42 -7.31
N SER A 339 -13.52 -15.06 -8.13
CA SER A 339 -13.91 -13.69 -8.37
C SER A 339 -14.57 -13.03 -7.16
N ASN A 340 -15.00 -13.75 -6.13
CA ASN A 340 -15.56 -13.15 -4.92
C ASN A 340 -14.49 -12.61 -3.97
N ILE A 341 -13.22 -12.97 -4.16
CA ILE A 341 -12.10 -12.44 -3.39
C ILE A 341 -11.70 -11.07 -3.96
N LEU A 342 -12.09 -10.02 -3.25
CA LEU A 342 -11.83 -8.62 -3.64
C LEU A 342 -10.33 -8.34 -3.79
N LEU A 343 -9.49 -8.92 -2.92
CA LEU A 343 -8.04 -8.79 -3.02
C LEU A 343 -7.48 -9.34 -4.34
N THR A 344 -7.96 -10.51 -4.78
CA THR A 344 -7.55 -11.11 -6.06
C THR A 344 -7.89 -10.17 -7.23
N ARG A 345 -9.04 -9.51 -7.18
CA ARG A 345 -9.41 -8.49 -8.19
C ARG A 345 -8.48 -7.28 -8.16
N LEU A 346 -8.22 -6.77 -6.96
CA LEU A 346 -7.30 -5.66 -6.76
C LEU A 346 -5.91 -6.01 -7.31
N LEU A 347 -5.35 -7.17 -7.00
CA LEU A 347 -4.06 -7.61 -7.51
C LEU A 347 -4.05 -7.75 -9.04
N ARG A 348 -5.12 -8.29 -9.64
CA ARG A 348 -5.26 -8.38 -11.11
C ARG A 348 -5.28 -7.00 -11.78
N SER A 349 -5.71 -5.94 -11.08
CA SER A 349 -5.72 -4.58 -11.63
C SER A 349 -4.31 -3.98 -11.80
N ILE A 350 -3.29 -4.50 -11.08
CA ILE A 350 -1.88 -4.09 -11.19
C ILE A 350 -1.34 -4.36 -12.61
N GLY A 351 -1.73 -5.49 -13.20
CA GLY A 351 -1.22 -5.93 -14.49
C GLY A 351 -1.47 -7.42 -14.74
N TYR A 352 -1.34 -7.83 -16.01
CA TYR A 352 -1.60 -9.21 -16.41
C TYR A 352 -0.52 -10.20 -15.97
N LEU A 353 0.71 -9.72 -15.74
CA LEU A 353 1.86 -10.52 -15.36
C LEU A 353 1.93 -10.71 -13.84
N GLN A 354 1.50 -11.89 -13.37
CA GLN A 354 1.50 -12.26 -11.94
C GLN A 354 2.90 -12.20 -11.30
N ASN A 355 3.95 -12.50 -12.06
CA ASN A 355 5.33 -12.45 -11.56
C ASN A 355 5.81 -11.03 -11.23
N GLN A 356 5.10 -9.99 -11.67
CA GLN A 356 5.40 -8.59 -11.35
C GLN A 356 4.50 -8.01 -10.25
N TRP A 357 3.50 -8.78 -9.76
CA TRP A 357 2.54 -8.25 -8.79
C TRP A 357 3.22 -7.80 -7.50
N TYR A 358 4.02 -8.66 -6.86
CA TYR A 358 4.67 -8.31 -5.60
C TYR A 358 5.65 -7.14 -5.72
N ASP A 359 6.38 -7.06 -6.82
CA ASP A 359 7.33 -5.98 -7.05
C ASP A 359 6.61 -4.63 -7.09
N ARG A 360 5.55 -4.53 -7.90
CA ARG A 360 4.71 -3.33 -8.00
C ARG A 360 3.95 -3.00 -6.71
N VAL A 361 3.42 -4.01 -6.02
CA VAL A 361 2.80 -3.82 -4.69
C VAL A 361 3.79 -3.15 -3.76
N VAL A 362 5.00 -3.72 -3.63
CA VAL A 362 6.01 -3.22 -2.71
C VAL A 362 6.51 -1.83 -3.15
N GLU A 363 6.64 -1.57 -4.45
CA GLU A 363 6.98 -0.26 -4.97
C GLU A 363 5.96 0.81 -4.53
N PHE A 364 4.65 0.55 -4.72
CA PHE A 364 3.60 1.50 -4.36
C PHE A 364 3.43 1.63 -2.84
N VAL A 365 3.41 0.50 -2.12
CA VAL A 365 3.20 0.47 -0.66
C VAL A 365 4.36 1.07 0.11
N PHE A 366 5.59 1.06 -0.41
CA PHE A 366 6.76 1.65 0.25
C PHE A 366 7.21 2.98 -0.36
N ASN A 367 6.45 3.55 -1.30
CA ASN A 367 6.76 4.88 -1.84
C ASN A 367 6.73 5.95 -0.72
N GLY A 368 7.54 6.98 -0.86
CA GLY A 368 7.60 8.08 0.11
C GLY A 368 8.38 7.82 1.40
N LEU A 369 8.92 6.61 1.63
CA LEU A 369 9.83 6.34 2.76
C LEU A 369 11.30 6.63 2.45
N GLU A 370 11.67 6.55 1.18
CA GLU A 370 12.99 6.94 0.67
C GLU A 370 12.90 8.27 -0.09
N LYS A 371 14.01 8.69 -0.70
CA LYS A 371 14.01 9.87 -1.57
C LYS A 371 12.97 9.68 -2.67
N VAL A 372 11.99 10.57 -2.67
CA VAL A 372 10.82 10.50 -3.55
C VAL A 372 11.25 10.61 -5.03
N HIS A 373 11.00 9.57 -5.82
CA HIS A 373 11.33 9.48 -7.25
C HIS A 373 10.06 9.45 -8.11
N GLY A 374 10.06 10.23 -9.20
CA GLY A 374 8.90 10.35 -10.09
C GLY A 374 7.74 11.12 -9.46
N PHE A 375 6.79 11.58 -10.27
CA PHE A 375 5.56 12.19 -9.80
C PHE A 375 4.41 11.23 -10.15
N PRO A 376 3.84 10.51 -9.16
CA PRO A 376 2.79 9.54 -9.43
C PRO A 376 1.53 10.24 -9.95
N LYS A 377 0.65 9.46 -10.59
CA LYS A 377 -0.65 9.95 -11.02
C LYS A 377 -1.53 10.18 -9.81
N SER A 378 -2.17 11.34 -9.73
CA SER A 378 -3.24 11.60 -8.75
C SER A 378 -4.60 11.24 -9.34
N CYS A 379 -5.54 10.91 -8.46
CA CYS A 379 -6.95 10.69 -8.80
C CYS A 379 -7.61 11.96 -9.34
N TYR A 380 -7.15 13.11 -8.86
CA TYR A 380 -7.74 14.39 -9.18
C TYR A 380 -6.68 15.40 -9.65
N GLN A 381 -7.02 16.15 -10.70
CA GLN A 381 -6.07 17.06 -11.33
C GLN A 381 -5.70 18.23 -10.43
N HIS A 382 -6.61 18.72 -9.60
CA HIS A 382 -6.34 19.82 -8.67
C HIS A 382 -5.32 19.44 -7.60
N GLU A 383 -5.37 18.22 -7.05
CA GLU A 383 -4.37 17.72 -6.10
C GLU A 383 -2.96 17.77 -6.71
N THR A 384 -2.84 17.40 -7.98
CA THR A 384 -1.58 17.51 -8.72
C THR A 384 -1.09 18.97 -8.77
N ILE A 385 -1.99 19.92 -9.01
CA ILE A 385 -1.66 21.36 -9.06
C ILE A 385 -1.21 21.84 -7.68
N LEU A 386 -1.93 21.46 -6.63
CA LEU A 386 -1.64 21.83 -5.24
C LEU A 386 -0.28 21.32 -4.79
N VAL A 387 -0.01 20.02 -4.97
CA VAL A 387 1.28 19.41 -4.61
C VAL A 387 2.41 20.01 -5.45
N ARG A 388 2.23 20.22 -6.77
CA ARG A 388 3.24 20.90 -7.61
C ARG A 388 3.53 22.33 -7.14
N SER A 389 2.53 23.05 -6.65
CA SER A 389 2.71 24.39 -6.11
C SER A 389 3.56 24.38 -4.84
N GLU A 390 3.36 23.39 -3.95
CA GLU A 390 4.15 23.22 -2.74
C GLU A 390 5.59 22.82 -3.05
N LEU A 391 5.80 21.93 -4.02
CA LEU A 391 7.14 21.56 -4.48
C LEU A 391 7.94 22.75 -5.04
N LYS A 392 7.26 23.76 -5.60
CA LYS A 392 7.89 25.00 -6.09
C LYS A 392 8.20 26.00 -4.98
N LYS A 393 7.50 25.96 -3.85
CA LYS A 393 7.83 26.78 -2.68
C LYS A 393 9.18 26.27 -2.16
N LYS A 394 10.24 27.06 -2.34
CA LYS A 394 11.59 26.77 -1.82
C LYS A 394 11.56 26.77 -0.28
N GLY A 395 11.06 25.71 0.34
CA GLY A 395 11.44 25.35 1.69
C GLY A 395 12.81 24.70 1.60
N SER A 396 13.80 25.24 2.31
CA SER A 396 14.97 24.42 2.64
C SER A 396 14.43 23.17 3.33
N PRO A 397 14.84 21.94 2.93
CA PRO A 397 14.54 20.77 3.74
C PRO A 397 14.99 21.11 5.15
N SER A 398 14.05 21.16 6.10
CA SER A 398 14.41 21.47 7.47
C SER A 398 15.36 20.37 7.90
N LYS A 399 16.63 20.72 8.16
CA LYS A 399 17.56 19.84 8.89
C LYS A 399 17.12 19.64 10.36
N GLY A 400 15.83 19.84 10.66
CA GLY A 400 15.26 19.81 12.00
C GLY A 400 14.61 18.47 12.24
N GLU A 401 15.08 17.81 13.29
CA GLU A 401 14.44 16.75 14.07
C GLU A 401 13.30 16.01 13.36
N PHE A 402 13.58 14.78 12.93
CA PHE A 402 12.53 13.83 12.58
C PHE A 402 11.59 13.67 13.77
N SER A 403 10.47 14.40 13.74
CA SER A 403 9.39 14.29 14.70
C SER A 403 8.89 12.85 14.75
N TYR A 404 8.70 12.32 15.96
CA TYR A 404 8.00 11.04 16.19
C TYR A 404 6.55 11.08 15.66
N ASP A 405 6.01 12.28 15.49
CA ASP A 405 4.68 12.55 14.94
C ASP A 405 4.84 13.03 13.49
N SER A 406 4.91 12.09 12.54
CA SER A 406 5.00 12.36 11.10
C SER A 406 4.11 11.43 10.30
N ASP A 407 3.65 11.89 9.13
CA ASP A 407 2.76 11.12 8.26
C ASP A 407 3.37 9.78 7.84
N ASN A 408 4.70 9.70 7.68
CA ASN A 408 5.35 8.42 7.39
C ASN A 408 5.26 7.44 8.57
N MET A 409 5.39 7.91 9.82
CA MET A 409 5.15 7.07 11.01
C MET A 409 3.71 6.58 11.03
N GLU A 410 2.73 7.48 10.91
CA GLU A 410 1.30 7.12 10.88
C GLU A 410 0.98 6.14 9.74
N SER A 411 1.61 6.31 8.59
CA SER A 411 1.34 5.50 7.40
C SER A 411 1.77 4.03 7.56
N MET A 412 2.69 3.72 8.49
CA MET A 412 3.22 2.36 8.67
C MET A 412 2.11 1.36 9.03
N SER A 413 1.06 1.79 9.73
CA SER A 413 -0.10 0.96 10.05
C SER A 413 -0.88 0.51 8.81
N LEU A 414 -1.15 1.44 7.88
CA LEU A 414 -1.80 1.11 6.62
C LEU A 414 -0.88 0.25 5.72
N ARG A 415 0.42 0.55 5.67
CA ARG A 415 1.41 -0.27 4.93
C ARG A 415 1.43 -1.71 5.46
N PHE A 416 1.46 -1.87 6.78
CA PHE A 416 1.40 -3.18 7.43
C PHE A 416 0.09 -3.89 7.12
N LYS A 417 -1.07 -3.23 7.20
CA LYS A 417 -2.37 -3.81 6.85
C LYS A 417 -2.35 -4.39 5.43
N ILE A 418 -1.92 -3.61 4.45
CA ILE A 418 -1.82 -4.05 3.05
C ILE A 418 -0.87 -5.25 2.91
N CYS A 419 0.31 -5.19 3.51
CA CYS A 419 1.28 -6.28 3.46
C CYS A 419 0.79 -7.55 4.15
N SER A 420 0.21 -7.45 5.34
CA SER A 420 -0.30 -8.59 6.12
C SER A 420 -1.44 -9.29 5.39
N LEU A 421 -2.32 -8.53 4.73
CA LEU A 421 -3.41 -9.04 3.91
C LEU A 421 -2.91 -9.84 2.70
N ILE A 422 -1.93 -9.29 1.98
CA ILE A 422 -1.31 -9.97 0.83
C ILE A 422 -0.52 -11.20 1.29
N TYR A 423 0.19 -11.10 2.42
CA TYR A 423 0.88 -12.22 3.03
C TYR A 423 -0.09 -13.37 3.36
N TYR A 424 -1.19 -13.05 4.05
CA TYR A 424 -2.23 -14.01 4.41
C TYR A 424 -2.79 -14.71 3.15
N TRP A 425 -3.17 -13.95 2.12
CA TRP A 425 -3.61 -14.52 0.85
C TRP A 425 -2.57 -15.44 0.21
N CYS A 426 -1.31 -15.01 0.13
CA CYS A 426 -0.29 -15.77 -0.58
C CYS A 426 0.21 -17.02 0.13
N MET A 427 -0.05 -17.15 1.43
CA MET A 427 0.19 -18.40 2.16
C MET A 427 -0.50 -19.58 1.48
N VAL A 428 -1.68 -19.40 0.87
CA VAL A 428 -2.40 -20.48 0.14
C VAL A 428 -1.55 -21.09 -0.99
N PHE A 429 -0.60 -20.35 -1.55
CA PHE A 429 0.28 -20.80 -2.63
C PHE A 429 1.65 -21.30 -2.14
N ASP A 430 2.01 -21.07 -0.87
CA ASP A 430 3.33 -21.40 -0.37
C ASP A 430 3.45 -22.86 0.09
N LYS A 431 4.09 -23.67 -0.74
CA LYS A 431 4.29 -25.09 -0.46
C LYS A 431 5.22 -25.36 0.72
N ARG A 432 6.14 -24.46 1.08
CA ARG A 432 7.07 -24.69 2.21
C ARG A 432 6.32 -24.75 3.53
N ILE A 433 5.27 -23.94 3.65
CA ILE A 433 4.39 -23.89 4.82
C ILE A 433 3.71 -25.25 5.03
N TYR A 434 3.49 -26.04 3.97
CA TYR A 434 2.68 -27.27 4.05
C TYR A 434 3.37 -28.59 3.74
N SER A 435 4.61 -28.62 3.24
CA SER A 435 5.23 -29.89 2.81
C SER A 435 6.65 -30.14 3.28
N GLY A 436 7.36 -29.15 3.85
CA GLY A 436 8.78 -29.30 4.26
C GLY A 436 9.74 -29.76 3.15
N LYS A 437 9.27 -29.92 1.91
CA LYS A 437 10.00 -30.39 0.73
C LYS A 437 9.48 -29.66 -0.49
N SER A 438 10.38 -29.02 -1.24
CA SER A 438 10.08 -28.34 -2.49
C SER A 438 9.72 -29.37 -3.57
N PHE A 439 8.49 -29.31 -4.09
CA PHE A 439 8.16 -30.03 -5.33
C PHE A 439 8.66 -29.25 -6.53
N SER A 440 9.33 -29.94 -7.44
CA SER A 440 9.80 -29.39 -8.71
C SER A 440 8.64 -28.91 -9.60
N ARG A 441 8.84 -27.70 -10.13
CA ARG A 441 8.36 -27.11 -11.40
C ARG A 441 7.02 -27.64 -11.95
N SER A 442 5.92 -26.94 -11.66
CA SER A 442 4.75 -26.73 -12.57
C SER A 442 3.50 -26.10 -11.92
N SER A 443 3.61 -25.37 -10.81
CA SER A 443 2.54 -24.50 -10.31
C SER A 443 3.13 -23.16 -9.86
N SER A 444 2.65 -22.06 -10.45
CA SER A 444 2.83 -20.65 -10.05
C SER A 444 3.93 -20.38 -9.01
N THR A 445 5.20 -20.51 -9.41
CA THR A 445 6.36 -20.29 -8.52
C THR A 445 6.46 -18.85 -7.99
N TYR A 446 5.72 -17.90 -8.56
CA TYR A 446 5.86 -16.47 -8.29
C TYR A 446 4.95 -15.95 -7.17
N LEU A 447 3.87 -16.65 -6.82
CA LEU A 447 2.90 -16.20 -5.82
C LEU A 447 3.20 -16.70 -4.40
N ASN A 448 4.38 -17.24 -4.14
CA ASN A 448 4.72 -17.73 -2.80
C ASN A 448 5.07 -16.59 -1.82
N SER A 449 4.84 -16.80 -0.53
CA SER A 449 4.94 -15.75 0.49
C SER A 449 6.37 -15.29 0.75
N PHE A 450 7.37 -16.14 0.52
CA PHE A 450 8.77 -15.75 0.69
C PHE A 450 9.29 -14.81 -0.39
N GLU A 451 8.86 -14.93 -1.65
CA GLU A 451 9.24 -13.94 -2.67
C GLU A 451 8.67 -12.56 -2.31
N PHE A 452 7.47 -12.52 -1.73
CA PHE A 452 6.91 -11.29 -1.19
C PHE A 452 7.74 -10.74 -0.01
N ILE A 453 8.13 -11.59 0.95
CA ILE A 453 9.02 -11.21 2.07
C ILE A 453 10.35 -10.62 1.56
N LYS A 454 10.97 -11.25 0.54
CA LYS A 454 12.22 -10.76 -0.04
C LYS A 454 12.09 -9.33 -0.58
N LEU A 455 10.99 -9.05 -1.27
CA LEU A 455 10.73 -7.74 -1.84
C LEU A 455 10.46 -6.71 -0.74
N ILE A 456 9.67 -7.04 0.29
CA ILE A 456 9.48 -6.15 1.45
C ILE A 456 10.82 -5.81 2.10
N TRP A 457 11.67 -6.81 2.36
CA TRP A 457 13.01 -6.58 2.91
C TRP A 457 13.85 -5.64 2.04
N SER A 458 13.76 -5.76 0.72
CA SER A 458 14.53 -4.92 -0.20
C SER A 458 14.24 -3.42 -0.02
N LYS A 459 13.07 -3.05 0.52
CA LYS A 459 12.71 -1.70 0.92
C LYS A 459 13.07 -1.42 2.38
N LEU A 460 12.67 -2.30 3.31
CA LEU A 460 12.91 -2.09 4.75
C LEU A 460 14.40 -1.96 5.14
N LYS A 461 15.30 -2.53 4.34
CA LYS A 461 16.74 -2.44 4.61
C LYS A 461 17.27 -1.00 4.58
N PHE A 462 16.68 -0.12 3.76
CA PHE A 462 17.17 1.24 3.54
C PHE A 462 16.41 2.32 4.32
N ILE A 463 15.24 2.01 4.86
CA ILE A 463 14.46 2.97 5.65
C ILE A 463 15.01 3.12 7.08
N ASP A 464 14.67 4.22 7.74
CA ASP A 464 14.97 4.44 9.17
C ASP A 464 14.37 3.33 10.05
N TYR A 465 15.13 2.84 11.03
CA TYR A 465 14.71 1.76 11.93
C TYR A 465 13.42 2.09 12.69
N ARG A 466 13.11 3.36 12.95
CA ARG A 466 11.87 3.76 13.63
C ARG A 466 10.62 3.38 12.84
N TYR A 467 10.67 3.51 11.51
CA TYR A 467 9.59 3.04 10.65
C TYR A 467 9.48 1.52 10.67
N LEU A 468 10.59 0.79 10.78
CA LEU A 468 10.57 -0.66 10.97
C LEU A 468 9.87 -1.04 12.28
N VAL A 469 10.22 -0.36 13.37
CA VAL A 469 9.61 -0.57 14.69
C VAL A 469 8.09 -0.37 14.61
N GLU A 470 7.65 0.75 14.04
CA GLU A 470 6.22 1.07 13.88
C GLU A 470 5.50 0.06 12.97
N PHE A 471 6.14 -0.40 11.89
CA PHE A 471 5.60 -1.45 11.03
C PHE A 471 5.34 -2.76 11.79
N TYR A 472 6.23 -3.13 12.71
CA TYR A 472 6.08 -4.34 13.52
C TYR A 472 5.00 -4.17 14.60
N TYR A 473 4.96 -3.02 15.27
CA TYR A 473 3.94 -2.72 16.28
C TYR A 473 2.54 -2.52 15.68
N SER A 474 2.45 -2.16 14.41
CA SER A 474 1.19 -2.16 13.65
C SER A 474 0.50 -3.53 13.61
N SER A 475 1.20 -4.63 13.92
CA SER A 475 0.60 -5.96 14.04
C SER A 475 -0.45 -6.09 15.15
N TRP A 476 -0.45 -5.20 16.14
CA TRP A 476 -1.47 -5.18 17.20
C TRP A 476 -2.74 -4.43 16.81
N SER A 477 -2.79 -3.82 15.63
CA SER A 477 -4.00 -3.18 15.12
C SER A 477 -5.17 -4.17 14.98
N LYS A 478 -6.41 -3.66 15.17
CA LYS A 478 -7.65 -4.41 14.98
C LYS A 478 -7.68 -4.98 13.56
N SER A 479 -7.93 -6.28 13.47
CA SER A 479 -7.88 -7.04 12.22
C SER A 479 -8.74 -8.30 12.35
N THR A 480 -9.40 -8.68 11.25
CA THR A 480 -10.09 -9.95 11.05
C THR A 480 -9.11 -11.09 10.79
N ILE A 481 -7.90 -10.79 10.28
CA ILE A 481 -6.83 -11.78 10.14
C ILE A 481 -6.41 -12.25 11.54
N PRO A 482 -6.45 -13.55 11.83
CA PRO A 482 -6.06 -14.06 13.14
C PRO A 482 -4.62 -13.66 13.50
N THR A 483 -4.41 -13.23 14.75
CA THR A 483 -3.13 -12.68 15.24
C THR A 483 -1.94 -13.58 14.93
N LYS A 484 -2.09 -14.91 15.05
CA LYS A 484 -1.05 -15.90 14.74
C LYS A 484 -0.48 -15.78 13.32
N TYR A 485 -1.27 -15.34 12.33
CA TYR A 485 -0.79 -15.15 10.96
C TYR A 485 -0.05 -13.84 10.76
N LYS A 486 -0.46 -12.78 11.46
CA LYS A 486 0.29 -11.51 11.52
C LYS A 486 1.65 -11.72 12.20
N GLN A 487 1.67 -12.50 13.27
CA GLN A 487 2.89 -12.91 13.97
C GLN A 487 3.78 -13.77 13.09
N LEU A 488 3.22 -14.79 12.41
CA LEU A 488 3.96 -15.63 11.47
C LEU A 488 4.56 -14.81 10.31
N PHE A 489 3.84 -13.83 9.79
CA PHE A 489 4.35 -12.89 8.79
C PHE A 489 5.61 -12.18 9.28
N LEU A 490 5.52 -11.51 10.44
CA LEU A 490 6.62 -10.74 11.00
C LEU A 490 7.78 -11.62 11.47
N MET A 491 7.52 -12.82 11.98
CA MET A 491 8.55 -13.80 12.33
C MET A 491 9.35 -14.26 11.11
N ASN A 492 8.66 -14.56 10.00
CA ASN A 492 9.32 -14.95 8.75
C ASN A 492 10.07 -13.79 8.11
N LEU A 493 9.50 -12.57 8.15
CA LEU A 493 10.16 -11.36 7.71
C LEU A 493 11.43 -11.11 8.53
N GLY A 494 11.32 -11.10 9.86
CA GLY A 494 12.44 -10.90 10.76
C GLY A 494 13.53 -11.95 10.60
N SER A 495 13.17 -13.23 10.43
CA SER A 495 14.14 -14.31 10.19
C SER A 495 14.92 -14.09 8.89
N TRP A 496 14.22 -13.67 7.83
CA TRP A 496 14.86 -13.30 6.57
C TRP A 496 15.76 -12.06 6.72
N MET A 497 15.32 -11.06 7.47
CA MET A 497 16.08 -9.85 7.76
C MET A 497 17.36 -10.16 8.55
N LEU A 498 17.28 -10.95 9.62
CA LEU A 498 18.43 -11.39 10.42
C LEU A 498 19.45 -12.12 9.55
N LYS A 499 19.00 -13.05 8.71
CA LYS A 499 19.85 -13.75 7.75
C LYS A 499 20.57 -12.80 6.78
N LYS A 500 19.91 -11.71 6.37
CA LYS A 500 20.47 -10.75 5.41
C LYS A 500 21.33 -9.68 6.05
N LEU A 501 21.04 -9.28 7.28
CA LEU A 501 21.84 -8.35 8.07
C LEU A 501 23.15 -8.99 8.51
N THR A 502 23.09 -10.24 8.98
CA THR A 502 24.27 -10.92 9.52
C THR A 502 25.11 -11.61 8.46
N GLY A 503 24.51 -12.08 7.36
CA GLY A 503 25.22 -12.82 6.31
C GLY A 503 25.86 -14.14 6.78
N VAL A 504 25.68 -14.55 8.05
CA VAL A 504 26.28 -15.74 8.64
C VAL A 504 25.67 -16.98 8.00
N SER A 505 26.50 -17.75 7.30
CA SER A 505 26.05 -18.93 6.55
C SER A 505 25.71 -20.12 7.45
N GLU A 506 26.31 -20.19 8.64
CA GLU A 506 26.14 -21.27 9.61
C GLU A 506 24.82 -21.14 10.41
N THR A 507 24.41 -19.92 10.73
CA THR A 507 23.16 -19.65 11.44
C THR A 507 21.97 -19.75 10.50
N LYS A 508 21.19 -20.83 10.63
CA LYS A 508 19.88 -20.93 9.98
C LYS A 508 18.86 -20.19 10.84
N PHE A 509 18.56 -18.95 10.47
CA PHE A 509 17.41 -18.20 11.00
C PHE A 509 16.11 -18.81 10.46
N GLU A 510 15.74 -19.97 10.98
CA GLU A 510 14.56 -20.73 10.60
C GLU A 510 13.85 -21.18 11.88
N LEU A 511 12.69 -20.59 12.16
CA LEU A 511 11.85 -20.96 13.30
C LEU A 511 10.97 -22.18 12.94
N GLY A 512 10.60 -22.96 13.95
CA GLY A 512 9.54 -23.95 13.83
C GLY A 512 8.19 -23.25 13.71
N ASP A 513 7.32 -23.74 12.83
CA ASP A 513 5.96 -23.23 12.74
C ASP A 513 4.99 -24.04 13.62
N PHE A 514 3.87 -23.41 13.97
CA PHE A 514 2.84 -24.06 14.77
C PHE A 514 2.10 -25.18 14.03
N LEU A 515 2.12 -25.17 12.69
CA LEU A 515 1.47 -26.19 11.86
C LEU A 515 2.20 -27.54 11.94
N SER A 516 3.52 -27.52 12.13
CA SER A 516 4.40 -28.69 12.09
C SER A 516 4.67 -29.31 13.45
N LEU A 517 4.86 -28.49 14.49
CA LEU A 517 5.28 -28.96 15.83
C LEU A 517 4.11 -29.06 16.83
N GLY A 518 2.97 -28.44 16.51
CA GLY A 518 1.81 -28.36 17.40
C GLY A 518 1.99 -27.36 18.55
N GLU A 519 0.88 -26.89 19.09
CA GLU A 519 0.82 -25.88 20.15
C GLU A 519 1.57 -26.33 21.43
N GLY A 520 2.29 -25.41 22.06
CA GLY A 520 3.14 -25.62 23.23
C GLY A 520 4.55 -26.12 22.92
N LYS A 521 4.73 -26.93 21.88
CA LYS A 521 6.04 -27.48 21.50
C LYS A 521 6.84 -26.51 20.65
N TYR A 522 6.19 -25.86 19.68
CA TYR A 522 6.88 -24.95 18.77
C TYR A 522 7.39 -23.70 19.50
N GLN A 523 6.65 -23.19 20.49
CA GLN A 523 7.05 -22.02 21.26
C GLN A 523 8.32 -22.28 22.08
N VAL A 524 8.40 -23.43 22.76
CA VAL A 524 9.60 -23.81 23.52
C VAL A 524 10.79 -24.00 22.59
N TYR A 525 10.58 -24.71 21.48
CA TYR A 525 11.62 -24.89 20.46
C TYR A 525 12.11 -23.55 19.89
N ASN A 526 11.19 -22.63 19.59
CA ASN A 526 11.53 -21.30 19.08
C ASN A 526 12.25 -20.45 20.12
N LEU A 527 11.87 -20.53 21.40
CA LEU A 527 12.59 -19.84 22.47
C LEU A 527 14.05 -20.30 22.52
N ASP A 528 14.29 -21.61 22.51
CA ASP A 528 15.65 -22.17 22.53
C ASP A 528 16.47 -21.70 21.32
N LEU A 529 15.86 -21.70 20.12
CA LEU A 529 16.51 -21.18 18.90
C LEU A 529 16.84 -19.70 19.00
N ILE A 530 15.87 -18.87 19.38
CA ILE A 530 16.03 -17.40 19.49
C ILE A 530 17.12 -17.08 20.51
N VAL A 531 17.09 -17.71 21.69
CA VAL A 531 18.13 -17.53 22.70
C VAL A 531 19.51 -17.96 22.16
N SER A 532 19.59 -19.06 21.40
CA SER A 532 20.85 -19.47 20.77
C SER A 532 21.38 -18.45 19.76
N TRP A 533 20.49 -17.79 19.01
CA TRP A 533 20.88 -16.73 18.07
C TRP A 533 21.33 -15.47 18.80
N ILE A 534 20.63 -15.08 19.86
CA ILE A 534 20.93 -13.92 20.69
C ILE A 534 22.29 -14.06 21.40
N VAL A 535 22.64 -15.27 21.83
CA VAL A 535 23.94 -15.55 22.49
C VAL A 535 25.09 -15.66 21.48
N ASN A 536 24.81 -15.92 20.21
CA ASN A 536 25.86 -16.11 19.20
C ASN A 536 26.57 -14.78 18.89
N ARG A 537 27.85 -14.68 19.29
CA ARG A 537 28.72 -13.53 19.05
C ARG A 537 28.85 -13.20 17.56
N ASP A 538 28.83 -14.21 16.69
CA ASP A 538 29.02 -14.04 15.24
C ASP A 538 27.94 -13.16 14.61
N ASN A 539 26.73 -13.19 15.18
CA ASN A 539 25.63 -12.35 14.71
C ASN A 539 25.89 -10.86 14.96
N TYR A 540 26.60 -10.50 16.04
CA TYR A 540 26.97 -9.11 16.32
C TYR A 540 28.24 -8.71 15.56
N THR A 541 29.24 -9.59 15.52
CA THR A 541 30.50 -9.31 14.82
C THR A 541 30.30 -9.10 13.33
N SER A 542 29.33 -9.81 12.73
CA SER A 542 28.97 -9.60 11.33
C SER A 542 28.54 -8.16 10.99
N ILE A 543 28.03 -7.38 11.95
CA ILE A 543 27.69 -5.97 11.76
C ILE A 543 28.85 -5.08 12.22
N THR A 544 29.45 -5.37 13.37
CA THR A 544 30.54 -4.54 13.92
C THR A 544 31.83 -4.63 13.13
N GLU A 545 32.00 -5.64 12.28
CA GLU A 545 33.17 -5.81 11.41
C GLU A 545 32.83 -5.58 9.93
N ASP A 546 31.64 -5.07 9.61
CA ASP A 546 31.23 -4.82 8.22
C ASP A 546 31.93 -3.58 7.64
N GLU A 547 32.99 -3.82 6.86
CA GLU A 547 33.79 -2.80 6.18
C GLU A 547 33.04 -2.12 5.02
N THR A 548 31.88 -2.63 4.61
CA THR A 548 31.09 -2.06 3.50
C THR A 548 30.28 -0.83 3.90
N LEU A 549 30.10 -0.61 5.21
CA LEU A 549 29.37 0.53 5.77
C LEU A 549 30.18 1.82 5.61
N LYS A 550 29.56 2.84 5.02
CA LYS A 550 30.24 4.09 4.65
C LYS A 550 30.18 5.16 5.74
N THR A 551 29.20 5.06 6.63
CA THR A 551 28.96 6.06 7.67
C THR A 551 28.55 5.39 8.99
N PHE A 552 28.77 6.09 10.11
CA PHE A 552 28.27 5.66 11.40
C PHE A 552 26.74 5.54 11.44
N GLU A 553 26.02 6.36 10.69
CA GLU A 553 24.55 6.28 10.61
C GLU A 553 24.11 4.96 9.96
N GLU A 554 24.76 4.54 8.87
CA GLU A 554 24.46 3.25 8.23
C GLU A 554 24.72 2.06 9.18
N PHE A 555 25.83 2.13 9.94
CA PHE A 555 26.11 1.16 11.01
C PHE A 555 25.02 1.19 12.09
N TYR A 556 24.70 2.37 12.62
CA TYR A 556 23.75 2.53 13.71
C TYR A 556 22.36 2.03 13.33
N GLN A 557 21.89 2.35 12.12
CA GLN A 557 20.63 1.83 11.58
C GLN A 557 20.63 0.29 11.50
N SER A 558 21.72 -0.32 11.03
CA SER A 558 21.85 -1.78 10.95
C SER A 558 21.89 -2.43 12.33
N TRP A 559 22.64 -1.84 13.26
CA TRP A 559 22.75 -2.26 14.65
C TRP A 559 21.40 -2.20 15.38
N MET A 560 20.66 -1.09 15.24
CA MET A 560 19.35 -0.93 15.87
C MET A 560 18.32 -1.92 15.30
N LYS A 561 18.35 -2.18 13.97
CA LYS A 561 17.47 -3.18 13.36
C LYS A 561 17.78 -4.59 13.85
N LEU A 562 19.05 -4.98 13.96
CA LEU A 562 19.43 -6.29 14.50
C LEU A 562 18.88 -6.49 15.92
N ASN A 563 19.15 -5.52 16.79
CA ASN A 563 18.73 -5.58 18.19
C ASN A 563 17.21 -5.61 18.32
N PHE A 564 16.52 -4.71 17.64
CA PHE A 564 15.06 -4.69 17.62
C PHE A 564 14.46 -6.04 17.18
N LEU A 565 15.01 -6.67 16.14
CA LEU A 565 14.50 -7.96 15.67
C LEU A 565 14.67 -9.07 16.73
N PHE A 566 15.82 -9.13 17.40
CA PHE A 566 16.03 -10.08 18.49
C PHE A 566 15.10 -9.82 19.68
N GLU A 567 14.99 -8.56 20.11
CA GLU A 567 14.12 -8.13 21.21
C GLU A 567 12.65 -8.45 20.91
N TRP A 568 12.19 -8.13 19.70
CA TRP A 568 10.82 -8.37 19.28
C TRP A 568 10.50 -9.87 19.19
N MET A 569 11.38 -10.68 18.60
CA MET A 569 11.17 -12.13 18.52
C MET A 569 11.15 -12.79 19.89
N LEU A 570 12.05 -12.38 20.79
CA LEU A 570 12.09 -12.85 22.17
C LEU A 570 10.80 -12.47 22.89
N THR A 571 10.41 -11.20 22.84
CA THR A 571 9.19 -10.68 23.48
C THR A 571 7.96 -11.44 23.03
N LEU A 572 7.80 -11.65 21.71
CA LEU A 572 6.65 -12.37 21.17
C LEU A 572 6.60 -13.82 21.65
N THR A 573 7.73 -14.52 21.62
CA THR A 573 7.81 -15.93 22.02
C THR A 573 7.55 -16.10 23.52
N LEU A 574 8.04 -15.17 24.34
CA LEU A 574 7.76 -15.14 25.78
C LEU A 574 6.27 -14.88 26.07
N GLY A 575 5.66 -13.92 25.36
CA GLY A 575 4.22 -13.68 25.44
C GLY A 575 3.38 -14.91 25.06
N GLU A 576 3.72 -15.57 23.95
CA GLU A 576 3.04 -16.81 23.54
C GLU A 576 3.18 -17.94 24.58
N LEU A 577 4.35 -18.07 25.22
CA LEU A 577 4.56 -19.04 26.30
C LEU A 577 3.75 -18.70 27.56
N GLN A 578 3.66 -17.41 27.91
CA GLN A 578 2.87 -16.93 29.03
C GLN A 578 1.37 -17.22 28.80
N ASP A 579 0.86 -16.93 27.60
CA ASP A 579 -0.55 -17.12 27.23
C ASP A 579 -0.98 -18.59 27.36
N ILE A 580 -0.10 -19.54 27.01
CA ILE A 580 -0.36 -20.98 27.16
C ILE A 580 -0.02 -21.53 28.56
N GLY A 581 0.40 -20.68 29.50
CA GLY A 581 0.75 -21.05 30.87
C GLY A 581 2.06 -21.87 31.00
N ASN A 582 2.94 -21.82 30.00
CA ASN A 582 4.19 -22.54 29.99
C ASN A 582 5.32 -21.68 30.62
N ASN A 583 5.80 -22.09 31.79
CA ASN A 583 6.78 -21.34 32.58
C ASN A 583 8.26 -21.70 32.25
N VAL A 584 8.58 -22.32 31.11
CA VAL A 584 9.96 -22.67 30.73
C VAL A 584 10.90 -21.46 30.76
N TYR A 585 10.40 -20.27 30.41
CA TYR A 585 11.18 -19.03 30.46
C TYR A 585 11.63 -18.62 31.87
N LYS A 586 11.05 -19.20 32.95
CA LYS A 586 11.48 -18.98 34.34
C LYS A 586 12.67 -19.85 34.75
N ASP A 587 13.15 -20.72 33.87
CA ASP A 587 14.37 -21.50 34.11
C ASP A 587 15.57 -20.54 34.27
N PRO A 588 16.33 -20.61 35.38
CA PRO A 588 17.53 -19.81 35.59
C PRO A 588 18.54 -19.88 34.43
N ILE A 589 18.59 -21.00 33.71
CA ILE A 589 19.46 -21.18 32.54
C ILE A 589 19.13 -20.17 31.45
N ILE A 590 17.84 -19.85 31.23
CA ILE A 590 17.44 -18.85 30.24
C ILE A 590 17.91 -17.46 30.67
N TYR A 591 17.71 -17.10 31.94
CA TYR A 591 18.20 -15.83 32.49
C TYR A 591 19.72 -15.69 32.34
N ASP A 592 20.49 -16.72 32.69
CA ASP A 592 21.96 -16.71 32.59
C ASP A 592 22.45 -16.58 31.15
N LYS A 593 21.77 -17.24 30.20
CA LYS A 593 22.04 -17.09 28.76
C LYS A 593 21.77 -15.66 28.29
N LEU A 594 20.62 -15.08 28.64
CA LEU A 594 20.28 -13.70 28.26
C LEU A 594 21.23 -12.67 28.91
N LYS A 595 21.65 -12.91 30.14
CA LYS A 595 22.67 -12.07 30.81
C LYS A 595 24.02 -12.14 30.11
N THR A 596 24.41 -13.32 29.63
CA THR A 596 25.62 -13.48 28.81
C THR A 596 25.47 -12.75 27.48
N ALA A 597 24.31 -12.86 26.83
CA ALA A 597 24.05 -12.14 25.58
C ALA A 597 24.08 -10.62 25.74
N ASP A 598 23.50 -10.07 26.81
CA ASP A 598 23.58 -8.63 27.13
C ASP A 598 25.04 -8.19 27.23
N LYS A 599 25.88 -8.97 27.93
CA LYS A 599 27.32 -8.70 28.03
C LYS A 599 28.02 -8.80 26.67
N THR A 600 27.76 -9.83 25.88
CA THR A 600 28.36 -10.03 24.55
C THR A 600 28.01 -8.90 23.59
N ARG A 601 26.74 -8.47 23.59
CA ARG A 601 26.26 -7.34 22.80
C ARG A 601 26.95 -6.04 23.18
N ASP A 602 27.05 -5.74 24.48
CA ASP A 602 27.75 -4.56 24.98
C ASP A 602 29.23 -4.58 24.61
N GLU A 603 29.91 -5.71 24.80
CA GLU A 603 31.33 -5.87 24.44
C GLU A 603 31.57 -5.65 22.95
N ALA A 604 30.76 -6.25 22.08
CA ALA A 604 30.88 -6.10 20.62
C ALA A 604 30.71 -4.62 20.18
N PHE A 605 29.74 -3.91 20.75
CA PHE A 605 29.55 -2.48 20.42
C PHE A 605 30.71 -1.61 20.92
N GLN A 606 31.23 -1.88 22.12
CA GLN A 606 32.38 -1.13 22.65
C GLN A 606 33.65 -1.38 21.83
N GLU A 607 33.89 -2.62 21.41
CA GLU A 607 35.00 -2.99 20.51
C GLU A 607 34.87 -2.24 19.16
N PHE A 608 33.66 -2.14 18.61
CA PHE A 608 33.39 -1.34 17.41
C PHE A 608 33.72 0.15 17.61
N LEU A 609 33.28 0.76 18.71
CA LEU A 609 33.56 2.18 18.98
C LEU A 609 35.07 2.45 19.10
N ILE A 610 35.82 1.53 19.70
CA ILE A 610 37.28 1.65 19.82
C ILE A 610 37.93 1.53 18.44
N SER A 611 37.59 0.51 17.66
CA SER A 611 38.18 0.29 16.33
C SER A 611 37.84 1.41 15.33
N SER A 612 36.62 1.94 15.37
CA SER A 612 36.20 3.07 14.52
C SER A 612 36.77 4.43 14.96
N SER A 613 37.39 4.53 16.14
CA SER A 613 38.11 5.74 16.60
C SER A 613 39.57 5.79 16.13
N LEU A 614 40.13 4.64 15.71
CA LEU A 614 41.50 4.54 15.22
C LEU A 614 41.71 5.39 13.96
N PRO A 615 42.94 5.86 13.70
CA PRO A 615 43.27 6.52 12.44
C PRO A 615 42.83 5.65 11.24
N LEU A 616 42.37 6.27 10.16
CA LEU A 616 41.92 5.54 8.95
C LEU A 616 42.99 4.60 8.37
N GLU A 617 44.27 4.87 8.60
CA GLU A 617 45.38 4.00 8.18
C GLU A 617 45.43 2.68 8.97
N ASP A 618 44.92 2.68 10.20
CA ASP A 618 44.89 1.55 11.13
C ASP A 618 43.49 0.95 11.31
N SER A 619 42.47 1.61 10.73
CA SER A 619 41.06 1.21 10.79
C SER A 619 40.65 0.46 9.53
N LYS A 620 39.75 -0.52 9.70
CA LYS A 620 39.12 -1.25 8.61
C LYS A 620 37.90 -0.51 8.02
N PHE A 621 37.46 0.58 8.65
CA PHE A 621 36.25 1.30 8.27
C PHE A 621 36.54 2.49 7.34
N GLN A 622 35.54 2.85 6.54
CA GLN A 622 35.61 3.99 5.62
C GLN A 622 35.37 5.35 6.30
N PHE A 623 35.14 5.35 7.62
CA PHE A 623 34.92 6.53 8.44
C PHE A 623 35.69 6.42 9.75
N GLN A 624 35.95 7.58 10.36
CA GLN A 624 36.58 7.69 11.67
C GLN A 624 35.68 8.49 12.61
N LEU A 625 35.45 7.94 13.80
CA LEU A 625 34.75 8.64 14.87
C LEU A 625 35.74 9.50 15.67
N SER A 626 35.31 10.69 16.07
CA SER A 626 36.09 11.49 17.01
C SER A 626 36.00 10.90 18.42
N ASN A 627 37.05 11.04 19.22
CA ASN A 627 37.05 10.59 20.62
C ASN A 627 35.91 11.26 21.43
N GLU A 628 35.64 12.54 21.18
CA GLU A 628 34.52 13.26 21.80
C GLU A 628 33.17 12.64 21.44
N PHE A 629 32.97 12.24 20.17
CA PHE A 629 31.76 11.56 19.74
C PHE A 629 31.62 10.18 20.40
N VAL A 630 32.71 9.40 20.48
CA VAL A 630 32.73 8.09 21.16
C VAL A 630 32.39 8.23 22.64
N ASP A 631 32.99 9.19 23.32
CA ASP A 631 32.70 9.47 24.74
C ASP A 631 31.25 9.92 24.92
N ASN A 632 30.71 10.72 24.00
CA ASN A 632 29.30 11.08 24.00
C ASN A 632 28.38 9.87 23.81
N VAL A 633 28.65 8.97 22.86
CA VAL A 633 27.84 7.75 22.65
C VAL A 633 27.88 6.84 23.89
N LYS A 634 29.05 6.71 24.54
CA LYS A 634 29.20 5.93 25.79
C LYS A 634 28.44 6.56 26.96
N ASN A 635 28.50 7.89 27.10
CA ASN A 635 27.92 8.61 28.24
C ASN A 635 26.41 8.88 28.10
N TYR A 636 25.95 9.20 26.88
CA TYR A 636 24.53 9.49 26.59
C TYR A 636 23.72 8.25 26.21
N LYS A 637 24.33 7.06 26.27
CA LYS A 637 23.62 5.78 26.24
C LYS A 637 22.66 5.70 25.05
N MET A 638 23.21 5.55 23.84
CA MET A 638 22.46 4.86 22.79
C MET A 638 22.08 3.49 23.34
N THR A 639 20.85 3.40 23.86
CA THR A 639 20.41 2.31 24.72
C THR A 639 19.44 1.45 23.95
N TRP A 640 19.81 0.18 23.84
CA TRP A 640 18.90 -0.91 23.54
C TRP A 640 18.38 -1.48 24.86
N GLU A 641 17.24 -2.17 24.80
CA GLU A 641 16.68 -2.80 26.00
C GLU A 641 17.50 -4.07 26.35
N PRO A 642 17.96 -4.24 27.60
CA PRO A 642 18.57 -5.49 28.03
C PRO A 642 17.62 -6.68 27.82
N PHE A 643 18.08 -7.79 27.26
CA PHE A 643 17.24 -8.98 27.12
C PHE A 643 16.77 -9.51 28.48
N THR A 644 17.58 -9.32 29.52
CA THR A 644 17.20 -9.60 30.91
C THR A 644 16.06 -8.70 31.42
N SER A 645 15.96 -7.45 30.94
CA SER A 645 14.81 -6.56 31.22
C SER A 645 13.54 -7.09 30.59
N ILE A 646 13.60 -7.51 29.32
CA ILE A 646 12.45 -8.09 28.62
C ILE A 646 11.93 -9.32 29.38
N LEU A 647 12.82 -10.22 29.81
CA LEU A 647 12.42 -11.40 30.58
C LEU A 647 11.74 -11.03 31.90
N SER A 648 12.18 -9.95 32.56
CA SER A 648 11.61 -9.49 33.84
C SER A 648 10.15 -9.06 33.77
N ASN A 649 9.64 -8.71 32.57
CA ASN A 649 8.22 -8.42 32.36
C ASN A 649 7.32 -9.66 32.48
N TYR A 650 7.90 -10.87 32.48
CA TYR A 650 7.18 -12.15 32.47
C TYR A 650 7.38 -12.99 33.75
N THR A 651 8.41 -12.67 34.55
CA THR A 651 8.74 -13.31 35.82
C THR A 651 7.98 -12.68 36.98
#